data_AF-A0A9W8J865-F1
#
_entry.id   AF-A0A9W8J865-F1
#
_cell.length_a   1.000
_cell.length_b   1.000
_cell.length_c   1.000
_cell.angle_alpha   90.00
_cell.angle_beta   90.00
_cell.angle_gamma   90.00
#
_symmetry.space_group_name_H-M   'P 1'
#
loop_
_entity.id
_entity.type
_entity.pdbx_description
1 polymer ?
#
loop_
_entity_poly.entity_id
_entity_poly.type
_entity_poly.pdbx_seq_one_letter_code
_entity_poly.pdbx_strand_id
1 'polypeptide(L)'
;MASSPTGSRLFALIIGIDDYTQEPEFRKLNGAVHDADSIRNWLIKDFNVPSSQIRDLRDKAATRKAIIEALEGLSTDSRIQRDDPILIYYAGHGTEAPAPKRWRWDSLQIQMIVPWDFKHRDGPNRIIQGIPDRTLGALLTKIAESKGDNITVIFDSCHSGSGTRSESGTRVRGGPHEGDVPADLDDDIVLSTGSTRGTRVPDKFRHHGLRSHVLLAACAPHEQAHESGSSGAFTKTLLGALNGANTTELTYEGLIERMESLKTKVANTKPILHVTLRGENLVISGAGAIHGISTGSKFAIWKSPEDLKLEEKPLATVVVKTVNGHDSVAPAPVEIEDEPGVTQLVAQLMENPRPPLSLYVPQAIQDMGCFRTLFSKETKRPPLSIMVTEKVQARVGLIYLDERTIGFEMLSDAEQGQKIHHTIEPNADHLHRALDHLCRYYHHLDRINKKAVTLDKIPFSSKFTLDVFTLQGNEEDIYVQSGPNLNVLGTGVELTVGPHNKEDLYGFKITNHTKLNVYPYLFYFDSSNFSITALYQPTAIQKGAEARPAPSMSGGDSLAIGYGSEGATPQNMALSSDDSDLERGYFRLYVSTHYVDLSFMEQGDISVQSTRGLTKATPKRPHIWDAITVPVVMKRGTRQTPLRTIGIIGSRGNGKATFIEELAKSLYGNAVTALQTSFSTRFIKEYNITLSRPGGKSTTFTLVNLPAFEDGNVSVNSLVLKDMVAYLGTEFQKGRKFSSLIWCYDISKPRFTALDWENVELIKDICGPDIFGSVVVLTTNWNKGAGGGTNAAAKPLTVSVIASPAQRYAKAEAQLKDLLNDFKEIDFRRFGRFSNLEARERMLGSTPATDPLELIQSLLRKPAKALQVQIEVVDTKKLGGTTAGKRLRDKLEVEIRKQTEEIQYLEGRLSNVGENDTERNTIQEEKEDVKKDIIRLGETLENIEVVNSAFTV
;
A
#
# COMPACT_ATOMS: atom_id res chain seq x y z
N MET A 1 18.38 49.15 22.04
CA MET A 1 19.27 48.02 22.38
C MET A 1 19.41 47.19 21.13
N ALA A 2 20.61 47.09 20.55
CA ALA A 2 20.87 46.23 19.40
C ALA A 2 20.72 44.76 19.86
N SER A 3 19.89 43.99 19.16
CA SER A 3 19.75 42.55 19.38
C SER A 3 21.10 41.88 19.14
N SER A 4 21.63 41.20 20.16
CA SER A 4 22.77 40.29 20.03
C SER A 4 22.55 39.32 18.86
N PRO A 5 23.56 39.01 18.03
CA PRO A 5 23.42 38.05 16.96
C PRO A 5 23.12 36.68 17.58
N THR A 6 21.93 36.14 17.35
CA THR A 6 21.58 34.79 17.76
C THR A 6 22.43 33.82 16.92
N GLY A 7 23.40 33.17 17.55
CA GLY A 7 24.23 32.14 16.90
C GLY A 7 23.39 30.99 16.34
N SER A 8 23.98 30.18 15.45
CA SER A 8 23.29 29.05 14.84
C SER A 8 22.76 28.07 15.89
N ARG A 9 21.58 27.49 15.66
CA ARG A 9 20.97 26.46 16.51
C ARG A 9 21.47 25.04 16.22
N LEU A 10 22.51 24.89 15.38
CA LEU A 10 23.09 23.60 15.06
C LEU A 10 23.88 23.03 16.25
N PHE A 11 23.67 21.75 16.54
CA PHE A 11 24.46 21.00 17.51
C PHE A 11 25.29 19.95 16.80
N ALA A 12 26.52 19.73 17.27
CA ALA A 12 27.41 18.78 16.62
C ALA A 12 28.17 17.89 17.60
N LEU A 13 28.32 16.62 17.23
CA LEU A 13 29.28 15.68 17.80
C LEU A 13 30.34 15.40 16.75
N ILE A 14 31.59 15.76 17.02
CA ILE A 14 32.69 15.63 16.08
C ILE A 14 33.76 14.74 16.70
N ILE A 15 34.07 13.64 16.02
CA ILE A 15 34.96 12.58 16.50
C ILE A 15 36.09 12.40 15.48
N GLY A 16 37.33 12.42 15.96
CA GLY A 16 38.54 12.21 15.14
C GLY A 16 39.57 11.39 15.89
N ILE A 17 40.00 10.25 15.35
CA ILE A 17 40.92 9.33 16.02
C ILE A 17 42.06 8.98 15.08
N ASP A 18 43.26 9.45 15.39
CA ASP A 18 44.49 9.11 14.68
C ASP A 18 45.28 8.03 15.42
N ASP A 19 45.34 8.13 16.75
CA ASP A 19 46.21 7.32 17.58
C ASP A 19 45.56 5.99 18.01
N TYR A 20 45.87 4.92 17.28
CA TYR A 20 45.52 3.55 17.65
C TYR A 20 46.72 2.74 18.15
N THR A 21 47.79 3.40 18.61
CA THR A 21 49.08 2.74 18.94
C THR A 21 49.02 1.71 20.06
N GLN A 22 47.91 1.64 20.80
CA GLN A 22 47.67 0.63 21.83
C GLN A 22 47.37 -0.75 21.22
N GLU A 23 46.88 -0.79 19.97
CA GLU A 23 46.52 -2.02 19.26
C GLU A 23 47.45 -2.21 18.04
N PRO A 24 48.45 -3.11 18.10
CA PRO A 24 49.49 -3.25 17.07
C PRO A 24 48.96 -3.57 15.67
N GLU A 25 47.77 -4.15 15.57
CA GLU A 25 47.13 -4.51 14.31
C GLU A 25 46.46 -3.30 13.62
N PHE A 26 46.20 -2.21 14.35
CA PHE A 26 45.67 -0.97 13.80
C PHE A 26 46.82 0.00 13.53
N ARG A 27 46.92 0.44 12.28
CA ARG A 27 47.95 1.41 11.89
C ARG A 27 47.53 2.80 12.36
N LYS A 28 48.42 3.54 13.04
CA LYS A 28 48.21 4.96 13.33
C LYS A 28 47.79 5.73 12.07
N LEU A 29 46.73 6.54 12.13
CA LEU A 29 46.32 7.47 11.07
C LEU A 29 46.99 8.83 11.28
N ASN A 30 46.95 9.70 10.27
CA ASN A 30 47.58 11.02 10.34
C ASN A 30 46.61 12.18 10.03
N GLY A 31 45.40 11.90 9.55
CA GLY A 31 44.48 12.93 9.06
C GLY A 31 43.12 12.95 9.74
N ALA A 32 42.78 11.99 10.60
CA ALA A 32 41.44 11.88 11.16
C ALA A 32 41.15 13.00 12.19
N VAL A 33 42.12 13.33 13.04
CA VAL A 33 42.02 14.47 13.96
C VAL A 33 41.97 15.78 13.18
N HIS A 34 42.82 15.91 12.16
CA HIS A 34 42.86 17.09 11.30
C HIS A 34 41.55 17.31 10.54
N ASP A 35 40.91 16.26 10.04
CA ASP A 35 39.62 16.33 9.36
C ASP A 35 38.49 16.76 10.30
N ALA A 36 38.43 16.14 11.49
CA ALA A 36 37.50 16.51 12.54
C ALA A 36 37.64 17.99 12.92
N ASP A 37 38.87 18.48 13.08
CA ASP A 37 39.14 19.89 13.36
C ASP A 37 38.80 20.80 12.19
N SER A 38 38.92 20.34 10.95
CA SER A 38 38.53 21.09 9.76
C SER A 38 37.00 21.28 9.70
N ILE A 39 36.22 20.23 9.98
CA ILE A 39 34.75 20.30 10.08
C ILE A 39 34.33 21.21 11.25
N ARG A 40 34.97 21.06 12.41
CA ARG A 40 34.72 21.93 13.58
C ARG A 40 34.93 23.41 13.24
N ASN A 41 36.05 23.73 12.61
CA ASN A 41 36.41 25.09 12.26
C ASN A 41 35.45 25.67 11.21
N TRP A 42 35.01 24.86 10.25
CA TRP A 42 34.00 25.23 9.27
C TRP A 42 32.66 25.59 9.94
N LEU A 43 32.16 24.76 10.87
CA LEU A 43 30.94 25.07 11.61
C LEU A 43 31.01 26.39 12.40
N ILE A 44 32.15 26.63 13.04
CA ILE A 44 32.33 27.85 13.86
C ILE A 44 32.43 29.08 12.96
N LYS A 45 33.24 29.03 11.89
CA LYS A 45 33.54 30.18 11.05
C LYS A 45 32.43 30.53 10.07
N ASP A 46 31.86 29.51 9.43
CA ASP A 46 30.96 29.70 8.29
C ASP A 46 29.49 29.55 8.69
N PHE A 47 29.20 28.81 9.77
CA PHE A 47 27.84 28.62 10.29
C PHE A 47 27.60 29.35 11.62
N ASN A 48 28.59 30.07 12.16
CA ASN A 48 28.48 30.75 13.45
C ASN A 48 27.92 29.85 14.58
N VAL A 49 28.31 28.56 14.57
CA VAL A 49 27.90 27.61 15.61
C VAL A 49 28.71 27.92 16.88
N PRO A 50 28.05 28.23 18.01
CA PRO A 50 28.76 28.43 19.27
C PRO A 50 29.55 27.18 19.65
N SER A 51 30.80 27.34 20.10
CA SER A 51 31.63 26.19 20.52
C SER A 51 31.01 25.39 21.67
N SER A 52 30.10 25.99 22.46
CA SER A 52 29.35 25.29 23.52
C SER A 52 28.29 24.31 22.99
N GLN A 53 27.98 24.35 21.69
CA GLN A 53 27.07 23.43 20.99
C GLN A 53 27.80 22.34 20.21
N ILE A 54 29.14 22.35 20.24
CA ILE A 54 29.98 21.35 19.57
C ILE A 54 30.69 20.51 20.63
N ARG A 55 30.47 19.20 20.58
CA ARG A 55 31.16 18.20 21.41
C ARG A 55 32.29 17.58 20.60
N ASP A 56 33.53 17.88 20.97
CA ASP A 56 34.72 17.33 20.34
C ASP A 56 35.28 16.13 21.11
N LEU A 57 35.48 15.00 20.42
CA LEU A 57 36.22 13.85 20.94
C LEU A 57 37.42 13.58 20.01
N ARG A 58 38.63 13.57 20.58
CA ARG A 58 39.89 13.33 19.85
C ARG A 58 40.74 12.27 20.55
N ASP A 59 41.27 11.32 19.78
CA ASP A 59 42.17 10.26 20.25
C ASP A 59 41.72 9.68 21.61
N LYS A 60 42.55 9.77 22.65
CA LYS A 60 42.29 9.28 24.02
C LYS A 60 40.99 9.75 24.68
N ALA A 61 40.39 10.83 24.19
CA ALA A 61 39.08 11.29 24.66
C ALA A 61 37.91 10.57 23.97
N ALA A 62 38.12 10.01 22.78
CA ALA A 62 37.14 9.27 21.99
C ALA A 62 37.06 7.79 22.40
N THR A 63 36.83 7.55 23.70
CA THR A 63 36.56 6.21 24.23
C THR A 63 35.17 5.72 23.82
N ARG A 64 34.95 4.40 23.81
CA ARG A 64 33.64 3.80 23.50
C ARG A 64 32.54 4.41 24.34
N LYS A 65 32.79 4.51 25.64
CA LYS A 65 31.87 5.11 26.61
C LYS A 65 31.59 6.58 26.30
N ALA A 66 32.61 7.39 26.04
CA ALA A 66 32.43 8.81 25.76
C ALA A 66 31.65 9.07 24.46
N ILE A 67 31.82 8.22 23.44
CA ILE A 67 31.07 8.31 22.18
C ILE A 67 29.59 7.99 22.42
N ILE A 68 29.28 6.88 23.10
CA ILE A 68 27.89 6.49 23.42
C ILE A 68 27.22 7.55 24.28
N GLU A 69 27.86 8.01 25.36
CA GLU A 69 27.33 9.07 26.23
C GLU A 69 27.10 10.38 25.48
N ALA A 70 27.95 10.72 24.50
CA ALA A 70 27.76 11.91 23.69
C ALA A 70 26.54 11.77 22.76
N LEU A 71 26.33 10.61 22.14
CA LEU A 71 25.15 10.34 21.30
C LEU A 71 23.86 10.35 22.14
N GLU A 72 23.86 9.71 23.30
CA GLU A 72 22.72 9.77 24.22
C GLU A 72 22.47 11.19 24.75
N GLY A 73 23.54 11.95 24.99
CA GLY A 73 23.49 13.36 25.37
C GLY A 73 22.71 14.20 24.37
N LEU A 74 22.87 13.97 23.06
CA LEU A 74 22.10 14.69 22.04
C LEU A 74 20.58 14.45 22.18
N SER A 75 20.16 13.24 22.55
CA SER A 75 18.73 12.93 22.77
C SER A 75 18.14 13.58 24.03
N THR A 76 18.98 13.92 25.01
CA THR A 76 18.54 14.42 26.33
C THR A 76 18.85 15.88 26.58
N ASP A 77 19.69 16.51 25.75
CA ASP A 77 20.09 17.91 25.92
C ASP A 77 18.90 18.86 25.73
N SER A 78 18.51 19.56 26.79
CA SER A 78 17.37 20.48 26.78
C SER A 78 17.59 21.74 25.93
N ARG A 79 18.84 22.01 25.52
CA ARG A 79 19.18 23.14 24.63
C ARG A 79 18.77 22.85 23.18
N ILE A 80 18.73 21.57 22.80
CA ILE A 80 18.32 21.09 21.49
C ILE A 80 16.79 21.01 21.46
N GLN A 81 16.17 21.87 20.66
CA GLN A 81 14.74 21.83 20.38
C GLN A 81 14.45 20.83 19.27
N ARG A 82 13.17 20.44 19.17
CA ARG A 82 12.74 19.56 18.09
C ARG A 82 13.00 20.23 16.73
N ASP A 83 13.51 19.45 15.79
CA ASP A 83 13.93 19.79 14.42
C ASP A 83 15.15 20.73 14.30
N ASP A 84 15.83 21.05 15.42
CA ASP A 84 17.15 21.67 15.37
C ASP A 84 18.14 20.75 14.63
N PRO A 85 19.02 21.28 13.76
CA PRO A 85 19.94 20.46 13.00
C PRO A 85 21.02 19.85 13.91
N ILE A 86 21.19 18.53 13.79
CA ILE A 86 22.19 17.75 14.52
C ILE A 86 23.20 17.16 13.52
N LEU A 87 24.48 17.48 13.69
CA LEU A 87 25.56 16.92 12.88
C LEU A 87 26.42 15.96 13.70
N ILE A 88 26.55 14.71 13.24
CA ILE A 88 27.46 13.71 13.81
C ILE A 88 28.53 13.43 12.78
N TYR A 89 29.78 13.73 13.10
CA TYR A 89 30.92 13.52 12.23
C TYR A 89 31.91 12.55 12.89
N TYR A 90 32.35 11.54 12.14
CA TYR A 90 33.36 10.58 12.57
C TYR A 90 34.44 10.41 11.49
N ALA A 91 35.70 10.56 11.91
CA ALA A 91 36.88 10.17 11.14
C ALA A 91 37.76 9.26 12.00
N GLY A 92 38.12 8.10 11.46
CA GLY A 92 38.89 7.08 12.17
C GLY A 92 38.82 5.74 11.47
N HIS A 93 39.27 4.66 12.13
CA HIS A 93 39.14 3.31 11.58
C HIS A 93 37.71 2.78 11.67
N GLY A 94 37.28 2.06 10.64
CA GLY A 94 36.18 1.09 10.74
C GLY A 94 36.72 -0.34 10.76
N THR A 95 35.90 -1.27 11.22
CA THR A 95 36.18 -2.72 11.19
C THR A 95 34.89 -3.50 10.89
N GLU A 96 35.06 -4.80 10.67
CA GLU A 96 34.00 -5.79 10.42
C GLU A 96 34.20 -6.97 11.37
N ALA A 97 33.12 -7.55 11.89
CA ALA A 97 33.13 -8.79 12.67
C ALA A 97 32.02 -9.74 12.24
N PRO A 98 32.12 -11.05 12.53
CA PRO A 98 31.00 -11.96 12.39
C PRO A 98 29.82 -11.54 13.28
N ALA A 99 28.60 -11.57 12.74
CA ALA A 99 27.40 -11.36 13.54
C ALA A 99 27.24 -12.49 14.59
N PRO A 100 27.05 -12.19 15.89
CA PRO A 100 26.73 -13.21 16.89
C PRO A 100 25.45 -13.95 16.52
N LYS A 101 25.38 -15.27 16.69
CA LYS A 101 24.19 -16.08 16.32
C LYS A 101 22.86 -15.59 16.92
N ARG A 102 22.91 -14.91 18.07
CA ARG A 102 21.74 -14.33 18.74
C ARG A 102 21.23 -13.06 18.03
N TRP A 103 22.09 -12.38 17.29
CA TRP A 103 21.75 -11.20 16.52
C TRP A 103 21.12 -11.69 15.22
N ARG A 104 19.79 -11.58 15.12
CA ARG A 104 19.03 -11.90 13.90
C ARG A 104 19.35 -10.84 12.84
N TRP A 105 20.46 -11.03 12.13
CA TRP A 105 21.08 -10.07 11.21
C TRP A 105 21.27 -10.73 9.83
N ASP A 106 20.92 -10.02 8.75
CA ASP A 106 20.87 -10.59 7.40
C ASP A 106 22.26 -10.77 6.75
N SER A 107 23.29 -10.05 7.22
CA SER A 107 24.68 -10.20 6.77
C SER A 107 25.51 -11.06 7.73
N LEU A 108 26.38 -11.92 7.17
CA LEU A 108 27.33 -12.71 7.96
C LEU A 108 28.34 -11.84 8.73
N GLN A 109 28.50 -10.58 8.32
CA GLN A 109 29.42 -9.61 8.93
C GLN A 109 28.68 -8.32 9.32
N ILE A 110 28.96 -7.82 10.52
CA ILE A 110 28.52 -6.53 11.06
C ILE A 110 29.63 -5.49 10.90
N GLN A 111 29.26 -4.23 10.72
CA GLN A 111 30.21 -3.12 10.58
C GLN A 111 30.28 -2.31 11.88
N MET A 112 31.49 -1.88 12.25
CA MET A 112 31.74 -1.16 13.50
C MET A 112 32.65 0.06 13.27
N ILE A 113 32.40 1.13 14.02
CA ILE A 113 33.39 2.19 14.23
C ILE A 113 34.30 1.80 15.40
N VAL A 114 35.58 2.16 15.30
CA VAL A 114 36.62 1.74 16.25
C VAL A 114 36.97 2.89 17.20
N PRO A 115 36.55 2.83 18.48
CA PRO A 115 36.93 3.82 19.48
C PRO A 115 38.42 3.71 19.85
N TRP A 116 38.96 4.73 20.52
CA TRP A 116 40.38 4.76 20.90
C TRP A 116 40.78 3.62 21.85
N ASP A 117 39.88 3.24 22.76
CA ASP A 117 40.08 2.19 23.76
C ASP A 117 39.62 0.81 23.29
N PHE A 118 39.45 0.63 21.97
CA PHE A 118 39.14 -0.67 21.39
C PHE A 118 40.15 -1.74 21.85
N LYS A 119 39.65 -2.94 22.23
CA LYS A 119 40.41 -4.07 22.80
C LYS A 119 41.11 -3.81 24.15
N HIS A 120 40.99 -2.61 24.75
CA HIS A 120 41.42 -2.41 26.13
C HIS A 120 40.64 -3.30 27.11
N ARG A 121 41.26 -3.65 28.23
CA ARG A 121 40.61 -4.43 29.29
C ARG A 121 39.51 -3.62 29.97
N ASP A 122 38.31 -4.19 30.02
CA ASP A 122 37.17 -3.69 30.80
C ASP A 122 36.88 -4.67 31.96
N GLY A 123 37.71 -4.59 33.00
CA GLY A 123 37.67 -5.55 34.11
C GLY A 123 38.36 -6.90 33.79
N PRO A 124 38.10 -7.95 34.61
CA PRO A 124 38.89 -9.18 34.56
C PRO A 124 38.61 -10.07 33.33
N ASN A 125 37.39 -10.02 32.78
CA ASN A 125 36.91 -10.94 31.73
C ASN A 125 36.27 -10.27 30.51
N ARG A 126 36.36 -8.94 30.36
CA ARG A 126 35.80 -8.24 29.20
C ARG A 126 36.85 -7.37 28.54
N ILE A 127 36.70 -7.24 27.22
CA ILE A 127 37.46 -6.31 26.39
C ILE A 127 36.47 -5.34 25.76
N ILE A 128 36.90 -4.11 25.56
CA ILE A 128 36.08 -3.08 24.92
C ILE A 128 35.95 -3.42 23.43
N GLN A 129 34.71 -3.47 22.96
CA GLN A 129 34.35 -3.80 21.58
C GLN A 129 34.17 -2.54 20.72
N GLY A 130 34.09 -2.71 19.41
CA GLY A 130 33.65 -1.66 18.50
C GLY A 130 32.24 -1.18 18.84
N ILE A 131 31.81 -0.11 18.18
CA ILE A 131 30.40 0.32 18.24
C ILE A 131 29.74 -0.14 16.93
N PRO A 132 28.87 -1.16 16.97
CA PRO A 132 28.24 -1.70 15.77
C PRO A 132 27.17 -0.77 15.22
N ASP A 133 26.97 -0.87 13.91
CA ASP A 133 25.90 -0.24 13.16
C ASP A 133 24.51 -0.37 13.82
N ARG A 134 24.19 -1.53 14.42
CA ARG A 134 22.96 -1.75 15.20
C ARG A 134 22.86 -0.82 16.42
N THR A 135 23.94 -0.67 17.18
CA THR A 135 23.99 0.22 18.36
C THR A 135 23.89 1.68 17.92
N LEU A 136 24.64 2.08 16.88
CA LEU A 136 24.53 3.41 16.30
C LEU A 136 23.11 3.69 15.80
N GLY A 137 22.50 2.74 15.10
CA GLY A 137 21.13 2.84 14.60
C GLY A 137 20.10 3.03 15.72
N ALA A 138 20.23 2.31 16.83
CA ALA A 138 19.38 2.49 18.01
C ALA A 138 19.55 3.88 18.63
N LEU A 139 20.79 4.34 18.82
CA LEU A 139 21.08 5.67 19.37
C LEU A 139 20.55 6.80 18.47
N LEU A 140 20.73 6.69 17.16
CA LEU A 140 20.23 7.67 16.18
C LEU A 140 18.71 7.70 16.15
N THR A 141 18.04 6.55 16.23
CA THR A 141 16.58 6.48 16.35
C THR A 141 16.09 7.16 17.63
N LYS A 142 16.77 6.96 18.78
CA LYS A 142 16.46 7.65 20.04
C LYS A 142 16.60 9.17 19.94
N ILE A 143 17.63 9.65 19.23
CA ILE A 143 17.79 11.09 18.94
C ILE A 143 16.63 11.56 18.05
N ALA A 144 16.30 10.82 16.98
CA ALA A 144 15.21 11.20 16.07
C ALA A 144 13.83 11.24 16.75
N GLU A 145 13.54 10.26 17.61
CA GLU A 145 12.29 10.20 18.38
C GLU A 145 12.16 11.39 19.35
N SER A 146 13.26 11.86 19.93
CA SER A 146 13.26 12.94 20.93
C SER A 146 13.43 14.34 20.33
N LYS A 147 14.19 14.48 19.24
CA LYS A 147 14.63 15.75 18.66
C LYS A 147 14.22 15.97 17.21
N GLY A 148 13.58 15.00 16.54
CA GLY A 148 13.28 15.08 15.10
C GLY A 148 14.40 14.48 14.24
N ASP A 149 14.09 14.21 12.98
CA ASP A 149 14.94 13.48 12.02
C ASP A 149 15.92 14.37 11.22
N ASN A 150 16.08 15.64 11.63
CA ASN A 150 17.06 16.58 11.08
C ASN A 150 18.49 16.27 11.56
N ILE A 151 18.92 15.04 11.31
CA ILE A 151 20.18 14.46 11.76
C ILE A 151 21.02 14.12 10.53
N THR A 152 22.21 14.70 10.45
CA THR A 152 23.21 14.39 9.43
C THR A 152 24.34 13.59 10.07
N VAL A 153 24.62 12.40 9.55
CA VAL A 153 25.74 11.55 9.98
C VAL A 153 26.77 11.49 8.85
N ILE A 154 28.04 11.73 9.16
CA ILE A 154 29.13 11.76 8.20
C ILE A 154 30.25 10.85 8.68
N PHE A 155 30.55 9.80 7.91
CA PHE A 155 31.61 8.83 8.20
C PHE A 155 32.73 8.89 7.17
N ASP A 156 33.92 9.32 7.61
CA ASP A 156 35.18 9.25 6.86
C ASP A 156 36.04 8.08 7.36
N SER A 157 35.54 6.86 7.12
CA SER A 157 36.13 5.57 7.50
C SER A 157 35.85 4.48 6.46
N CYS A 158 36.60 3.36 6.47
CA CYS A 158 36.28 2.16 5.68
C CYS A 158 35.91 1.00 6.60
N HIS A 159 34.99 0.15 6.14
CA HIS A 159 34.55 -1.03 6.90
C HIS A 159 35.19 -2.34 6.42
N SER A 160 35.64 -2.42 5.15
CA SER A 160 36.18 -3.65 4.56
C SER A 160 37.66 -3.91 4.91
N GLY A 161 37.91 -4.96 5.69
CA GLY A 161 39.23 -5.43 6.09
C GLY A 161 39.89 -6.34 5.05
N SER A 162 40.53 -5.78 4.01
CA SER A 162 41.53 -6.51 3.21
C SER A 162 42.91 -5.91 3.48
N GLY A 163 43.55 -6.39 4.54
CA GLY A 163 44.91 -6.03 4.94
C GLY A 163 46.01 -6.57 4.01
N THR A 164 45.76 -6.72 2.70
CA THR A 164 46.76 -7.24 1.77
C THR A 164 47.11 -6.24 0.68
N ARG A 165 48.30 -5.63 0.85
CA ARG A 165 49.19 -5.03 -0.15
C ARG A 165 48.72 -3.73 -0.84
N SER A 166 49.20 -2.59 -0.33
CA SER A 166 49.56 -1.45 -1.20
C SER A 166 50.95 -0.92 -0.81
N GLU A 167 51.93 -1.11 -1.67
CA GLU A 167 53.30 -0.54 -1.56
C GLU A 167 53.36 0.96 -1.92
N SER A 168 52.22 1.64 -2.04
CA SER A 168 52.13 3.09 -2.26
C SER A 168 51.83 3.83 -0.96
N GLY A 169 52.38 5.05 -0.80
CA GLY A 169 52.28 5.88 0.42
C GLY A 169 50.89 6.36 0.86
N THR A 170 49.82 5.70 0.44
CA THR A 170 48.41 5.94 0.81
C THR A 170 48.04 5.11 2.06
N ARG A 171 47.50 5.76 3.09
CA ARG A 171 46.95 5.09 4.30
C ARG A 171 45.45 4.85 4.12
N VAL A 172 44.97 3.69 4.58
CA VAL A 172 43.55 3.28 4.52
C VAL A 172 42.93 3.42 5.90
N ARG A 173 41.70 3.93 5.97
CA ARG A 173 40.95 4.12 7.23
C ARG A 173 40.12 2.89 7.63
N GLY A 174 40.69 1.70 7.46
CA GLY A 174 40.10 0.40 7.82
C GLY A 174 41.07 -0.45 8.62
N GLY A 175 40.55 -1.23 9.57
CA GLY A 175 41.32 -2.13 10.44
C GLY A 175 41.12 -3.62 10.14
N PRO A 176 41.84 -4.53 10.83
CA PRO A 176 41.62 -5.97 10.74
C PRO A 176 40.22 -6.36 11.23
N HIS A 177 39.73 -7.53 10.79
CA HIS A 177 38.48 -8.09 11.31
C HIS A 177 38.54 -8.31 12.83
N GLU A 178 37.45 -7.96 13.50
CA GLU A 178 37.24 -8.30 14.91
C GLU A 178 36.77 -9.76 15.05
N GLY A 179 37.14 -10.39 16.17
CA GLY A 179 36.77 -11.76 16.52
C GLY A 179 35.32 -11.88 17.00
N ASP A 180 35.05 -12.88 17.84
CA ASP A 180 33.68 -13.11 18.35
C ASP A 180 33.18 -11.93 19.19
N VAL A 181 32.12 -11.27 18.72
CA VAL A 181 31.43 -10.19 19.45
C VAL A 181 30.45 -10.81 20.48
N PRO A 182 30.38 -10.29 21.73
CA PRO A 182 29.44 -10.77 22.72
C PRO A 182 27.98 -10.63 22.27
N ALA A 183 27.20 -11.70 22.39
CA ALA A 183 25.81 -11.76 21.95
C ALA A 183 24.86 -10.83 22.72
N ASP A 184 25.26 -10.35 23.90
CA ASP A 184 24.54 -9.41 24.77
C ASP A 184 25.06 -7.97 24.69
N LEU A 185 26.00 -7.67 23.78
CA LEU A 185 26.57 -6.34 23.64
C LEU A 185 25.47 -5.30 23.29
N ASP A 186 25.34 -4.29 24.14
CA ASP A 186 24.40 -3.16 24.05
C ASP A 186 22.89 -3.52 24.01
N ASP A 187 22.49 -4.68 24.52
CA ASP A 187 21.08 -5.10 24.59
C ASP A 187 20.18 -4.04 25.28
N ASP A 188 20.70 -3.35 26.30
CA ASP A 188 20.01 -2.28 27.05
C ASP A 188 19.73 -1.03 26.20
N ILE A 189 20.61 -0.72 25.24
CA ILE A 189 20.42 0.40 24.30
C ILE A 189 19.40 0.01 23.23
N VAL A 190 19.57 -1.17 22.63
CA VAL A 190 18.79 -1.60 21.46
C VAL A 190 17.32 -1.92 21.80
N LEU A 191 17.03 -2.40 23.01
CA LEU A 191 15.66 -2.75 23.43
C LEU A 191 14.80 -1.54 23.83
N SER A 192 15.36 -0.31 23.85
CA SER A 192 14.72 0.87 24.45
C SER A 192 14.00 1.83 23.48
N THR A 193 14.13 1.68 22.16
CA THR A 193 13.60 2.64 21.15
C THR A 193 12.17 2.32 20.67
N GLY A 194 11.25 3.29 20.75
CA GLY A 194 9.81 3.14 20.56
C GLY A 194 9.27 3.87 19.32
N SER A 195 9.04 3.09 18.25
CA SER A 195 8.61 3.48 16.89
C SER A 195 7.50 4.56 16.73
N THR A 196 7.69 5.38 15.69
CA THR A 196 6.73 6.28 15.01
C THR A 196 5.46 5.55 14.54
N ARG A 197 4.34 6.28 14.49
CA ARG A 197 2.96 5.76 14.48
C ARG A 197 2.36 5.74 13.07
N GLY A 198 1.71 4.64 12.70
CA GLY A 198 0.97 4.43 11.43
C GLY A 198 1.49 3.25 10.61
N THR A 199 2.82 3.05 10.57
CA THR A 199 3.46 1.79 10.11
C THR A 199 4.64 1.45 11.01
N ARG A 200 4.61 0.29 11.68
CA ARG A 200 5.69 -0.11 12.60
C ARG A 200 6.69 -0.99 11.85
N VAL A 201 7.93 -0.56 11.75
CA VAL A 201 8.99 -1.45 11.24
C VAL A 201 9.28 -2.50 12.31
N PRO A 202 9.19 -3.82 12.02
CA PRO A 202 9.49 -4.87 13.00
C PRO A 202 10.91 -4.71 13.56
N ASP A 203 11.13 -5.13 14.80
CA ASP A 203 12.37 -4.88 15.56
C ASP A 203 13.66 -5.32 14.84
N LYS A 204 13.58 -6.34 13.98
CA LYS A 204 14.69 -6.82 13.13
C LYS A 204 15.00 -5.93 11.91
N PHE A 205 14.04 -5.12 11.46
CA PHE A 205 14.19 -4.20 10.33
C PHE A 205 14.35 -2.74 10.77
N ARG A 206 14.24 -2.43 12.08
CA ARG A 206 14.34 -1.07 12.64
C ARG A 206 15.65 -0.36 12.31
N HIS A 207 16.70 -1.11 11.98
CA HIS A 207 18.03 -0.59 11.67
C HIS A 207 18.39 -0.70 10.19
N HIS A 208 17.44 -1.17 9.36
CA HIS A 208 17.57 -1.23 7.91
C HIS A 208 16.67 -0.16 7.27
N GLY A 209 17.32 0.94 6.86
CA GLY A 209 16.68 2.09 6.21
C GLY A 209 17.05 3.39 6.92
N LEU A 210 17.58 4.35 6.16
CA LEU A 210 18.01 5.69 6.58
C LEU A 210 16.82 6.58 7.02
N ARG A 211 15.84 6.04 7.77
CA ARG A 211 14.60 6.73 8.15
C ARG A 211 14.77 7.74 9.28
N SER A 212 15.84 7.64 10.08
CA SER A 212 16.09 8.52 11.23
C SER A 212 17.10 9.64 10.97
N HIS A 213 17.90 9.52 9.91
CA HIS A 213 19.01 10.42 9.61
C HIS A 213 19.45 10.30 8.15
N VAL A 214 20.16 11.31 7.65
CA VAL A 214 20.90 11.22 6.39
C VAL A 214 22.34 10.78 6.67
N LEU A 215 22.81 9.72 6.00
CA LEU A 215 24.18 9.23 6.11
C LEU A 215 25.01 9.59 4.87
N LEU A 216 26.15 10.24 5.07
CA LEU A 216 27.19 10.44 4.06
C LEU A 216 28.42 9.63 4.45
N ALA A 217 28.74 8.59 3.66
CA ALA A 217 29.88 7.72 3.90
C ALA A 217 30.93 7.88 2.78
N ALA A 218 32.21 7.77 3.14
CA ALA A 218 33.33 7.99 2.22
C ALA A 218 33.43 6.95 1.08
N CYS A 219 32.95 5.72 1.29
CA CYS A 219 33.10 4.59 0.37
C CYS A 219 31.93 3.60 0.46
N ALA A 220 31.68 2.86 -0.62
CA ALA A 220 30.77 1.71 -0.59
C ALA A 220 31.34 0.57 0.29
N PRO A 221 30.53 -0.44 0.70
CA PRO A 221 30.96 -1.53 1.59
C PRO A 221 32.12 -2.41 1.12
N HIS A 222 32.64 -2.22 -0.10
CA HIS A 222 33.77 -2.94 -0.70
C HIS A 222 34.88 -2.00 -1.21
N GLU A 223 34.77 -0.70 -0.94
CA GLU A 223 35.72 0.32 -1.35
C GLU A 223 36.52 0.86 -0.16
N GLN A 224 37.73 1.35 -0.42
CA GLN A 224 38.64 1.84 0.62
C GLN A 224 38.68 3.37 0.65
N ALA A 225 38.40 3.95 1.81
CA ALA A 225 38.64 5.36 2.10
C ALA A 225 40.13 5.60 2.39
N HIS A 226 40.71 6.59 1.71
CA HIS A 226 42.14 6.87 1.74
C HIS A 226 42.45 8.24 2.37
N GLU A 227 43.61 8.33 3.02
CA GLU A 227 44.23 9.60 3.38
C GLU A 227 45.03 10.15 2.20
N SER A 228 44.83 11.44 1.88
CA SER A 228 45.63 12.20 0.92
C SER A 228 46.46 13.25 1.67
N GLY A 229 47.68 12.88 2.09
CA GLY A 229 48.54 13.74 2.89
C GLY A 229 48.10 13.79 4.36
N SER A 230 47.68 14.95 4.85
CA SER A 230 47.25 15.18 6.24
C SER A 230 45.71 15.21 6.40
N SER A 231 44.94 14.76 5.42
CA SER A 231 43.48 14.83 5.41
C SER A 231 42.86 13.67 4.62
N GLY A 232 41.67 13.24 5.01
CA GLY A 232 40.85 12.27 4.30
C GLY A 232 40.41 12.81 2.95
N ALA A 233 40.52 11.97 1.91
CA ALA A 233 40.14 12.38 0.56
C ALA A 233 38.66 12.81 0.48
N PHE A 234 37.79 12.15 1.25
CA PHE A 234 36.38 12.47 1.34
C PHE A 234 36.14 13.81 2.04
N THR A 235 36.66 14.03 3.25
CA THR A 235 36.46 15.29 3.98
C THR A 235 37.00 16.51 3.22
N LYS A 236 38.16 16.36 2.55
CA LYS A 236 38.72 17.43 1.71
C LYS A 236 37.79 17.80 0.55
N THR A 237 37.22 16.81 -0.14
CA THR A 237 36.27 17.04 -1.23
C THR A 237 34.95 17.60 -0.72
N LEU A 238 34.46 17.12 0.41
CA LEU A 238 33.24 17.59 1.07
C LEU A 238 33.34 19.08 1.43
N LEU A 239 34.40 19.48 2.14
CA LEU A 239 34.64 20.88 2.48
C LEU A 239 34.86 21.74 1.23
N GLY A 240 35.52 21.21 0.21
CA GLY A 240 35.64 21.88 -1.09
C GLY A 240 34.28 22.13 -1.76
N ALA A 241 33.35 21.17 -1.68
CA ALA A 241 32.01 21.28 -2.27
C ALA A 241 31.15 22.29 -1.52
N LEU A 242 31.30 22.33 -0.19
CA LEU A 242 30.59 23.24 0.70
C LEU A 242 31.14 24.67 0.66
N ASN A 243 32.41 24.85 0.32
CA ASN A 243 33.03 26.17 0.25
C ASN A 243 32.36 27.05 -0.81
N GLY A 244 31.92 28.25 -0.41
CA GLY A 244 31.20 29.20 -1.26
C GLY A 244 29.80 28.74 -1.72
N ALA A 245 29.29 27.60 -1.21
CA ALA A 245 27.92 27.18 -1.46
C ALA A 245 26.95 27.94 -0.54
N ASN A 246 25.78 28.31 -1.06
CA ASN A 246 24.68 28.73 -0.18
C ASN A 246 24.07 27.49 0.49
N THR A 247 24.57 27.16 1.67
CA THR A 247 24.21 25.93 2.39
C THR A 247 22.75 25.91 2.88
N THR A 248 22.05 27.05 2.87
CA THR A 248 20.60 27.08 3.15
C THR A 248 19.75 26.63 1.96
N GLU A 249 20.31 26.61 0.75
CA GLU A 249 19.63 26.22 -0.49
C GLU A 249 20.21 24.94 -1.10
N LEU A 250 21.36 24.48 -0.61
CA LEU A 250 22.05 23.29 -1.11
C LEU A 250 21.38 22.01 -0.59
N THR A 251 20.87 21.18 -1.50
CA THR A 251 20.34 19.86 -1.17
C THR A 251 21.46 18.82 -1.03
N TYR A 252 21.20 17.69 -0.37
CA TYR A 252 22.17 16.59 -0.30
C TYR A 252 22.55 16.05 -1.68
N GLU A 253 21.59 15.93 -2.60
CA GLU A 253 21.87 15.58 -3.99
C GLU A 253 22.76 16.64 -4.67
N GLY A 254 22.45 17.93 -4.49
CA GLY A 254 23.27 19.01 -5.00
C GLY A 254 24.68 19.05 -4.37
N LEU A 255 24.83 18.61 -3.12
CA LEU A 255 26.11 18.44 -2.46
C LEU A 255 26.90 17.28 -3.07
N ILE A 256 26.27 16.13 -3.28
CA ILE A 256 26.90 14.96 -3.93
C ILE A 256 27.30 15.34 -5.37
N GLU A 257 26.42 15.99 -6.13
CA GLU A 257 26.73 16.52 -7.45
C GLU A 257 27.84 17.57 -7.42
N ARG A 258 27.97 18.39 -6.36
CA ARG A 258 29.10 19.32 -6.17
C ARG A 258 30.40 18.58 -5.86
N MET A 259 30.35 17.52 -5.05
CA MET A 259 31.50 16.66 -4.78
C MET A 259 31.95 15.89 -6.03
N GLU A 260 31.01 15.46 -6.87
CA GLU A 260 31.27 14.86 -8.19
C GLU A 260 31.71 15.91 -9.22
N SER A 261 31.14 17.11 -9.21
CA SER A 261 31.50 18.20 -10.12
C SER A 261 32.76 18.98 -9.73
N LEU A 262 33.30 18.77 -8.53
CA LEU A 262 34.69 19.07 -8.25
C LEU A 262 35.66 18.14 -8.99
N LYS A 263 35.17 17.02 -9.55
CA LYS A 263 35.83 16.29 -10.63
C LYS A 263 35.43 16.80 -12.02
N THR A 264 34.25 17.42 -12.20
CA THR A 264 33.78 18.07 -13.46
C THR A 264 32.68 19.15 -13.24
N LYS A 265 33.03 20.46 -13.24
CA LYS A 265 32.14 21.65 -12.99
C LYS A 265 30.79 21.55 -13.76
N VAL A 266 29.56 21.88 -13.31
CA VAL A 266 28.93 23.02 -12.59
C VAL A 266 27.50 22.58 -12.15
N ALA A 267 26.95 23.12 -11.05
CA ALA A 267 25.62 22.84 -10.47
C ALA A 267 24.49 23.78 -10.92
N ASN A 268 23.28 23.25 -11.14
CA ASN A 268 22.01 23.99 -11.12
C ASN A 268 20.92 23.08 -10.47
N THR A 269 20.26 23.55 -9.41
CA THR A 269 19.47 22.71 -8.46
C THR A 269 18.02 22.43 -8.87
N LYS A 270 17.61 22.84 -10.07
CA LYS A 270 16.29 22.48 -10.62
C LYS A 270 16.48 21.61 -11.87
N PRO A 271 15.66 20.55 -12.04
CA PRO A 271 15.85 19.57 -13.09
C PRO A 271 15.80 20.24 -14.47
N ILE A 272 16.81 19.93 -15.28
CA ILE A 272 16.93 20.37 -16.66
C ILE A 272 16.22 19.34 -17.53
N LEU A 273 15.15 19.76 -18.19
CA LEU A 273 14.33 18.92 -19.04
C LEU A 273 14.65 19.17 -20.50
N HIS A 274 14.69 18.12 -21.30
CA HIS A 274 14.95 18.25 -22.73
C HIS A 274 13.71 18.75 -23.47
N VAL A 275 13.89 19.71 -24.38
CA VAL A 275 12.83 20.30 -25.20
C VAL A 275 13.05 19.97 -26.66
N THR A 276 11.98 19.72 -27.40
CA THR A 276 12.03 19.51 -28.85
C THR A 276 10.99 20.38 -29.52
N LEU A 277 11.43 21.15 -30.53
CA LEU A 277 10.53 21.90 -31.40
C LEU A 277 9.87 20.94 -32.40
N ARG A 278 8.55 20.99 -32.52
CA ARG A 278 7.75 20.21 -33.48
C ARG A 278 6.69 21.11 -34.11
N GLY A 279 7.02 21.69 -35.27
CA GLY A 279 6.20 22.76 -35.86
C GLY A 279 6.12 23.94 -34.89
N GLU A 280 4.91 24.49 -34.71
CA GLU A 280 4.64 25.65 -33.84
C GLU A 280 4.59 25.31 -32.33
N ASN A 281 5.09 24.14 -31.92
CA ASN A 281 5.00 23.67 -30.53
C ASN A 281 6.33 23.17 -29.98
N LEU A 282 6.58 23.46 -28.70
CA LEU A 282 7.63 22.88 -27.88
C LEU A 282 7.09 21.67 -27.11
N VAL A 283 7.80 20.55 -27.19
CA VAL A 283 7.53 19.34 -26.41
C VAL A 283 8.60 19.20 -25.33
N ILE A 284 8.19 19.28 -24.06
CA ILE A 284 9.06 19.18 -22.88
C ILE A 284 9.01 17.74 -22.36
N SER A 285 10.10 17.00 -22.55
CA SER A 285 10.20 15.58 -22.16
C SER A 285 10.48 15.42 -20.67
N GLY A 286 9.84 14.46 -20.00
CA GLY A 286 9.94 14.31 -18.54
C GLY A 286 9.06 15.29 -17.74
N ALA A 287 8.19 16.03 -18.44
CA ALA A 287 7.28 17.03 -17.86
C ALA A 287 5.80 16.62 -18.02
N GLY A 288 5.47 15.35 -17.90
CA GLY A 288 4.09 14.85 -18.03
C GLY A 288 3.25 14.82 -16.75
N ALA A 289 2.02 14.34 -16.89
CA ALA A 289 1.07 14.18 -15.79
C ALA A 289 1.58 13.26 -14.68
N ILE A 290 2.31 12.18 -15.02
CA ILE A 290 2.91 11.29 -14.00
C ILE A 290 3.97 12.01 -13.15
N HIS A 291 4.69 12.96 -13.75
CA HIS A 291 5.69 13.81 -13.11
C HIS A 291 5.06 14.97 -12.31
N GLY A 292 3.73 15.05 -12.27
CA GLY A 292 3.00 16.07 -11.51
C GLY A 292 2.84 17.42 -12.20
N ILE A 293 3.18 17.53 -13.49
CA ILE A 293 3.00 18.76 -14.26
C ILE A 293 1.52 18.98 -14.58
N SER A 294 1.06 20.22 -14.44
CA SER A 294 -0.33 20.62 -14.72
C SER A 294 -0.42 21.60 -15.89
N THR A 295 -1.57 21.63 -16.56
CA THR A 295 -1.86 22.67 -17.56
C THR A 295 -1.73 24.06 -16.93
N GLY A 296 -1.07 24.99 -17.62
CA GLY A 296 -0.71 26.31 -17.09
C GLY A 296 0.65 26.37 -16.41
N SER A 297 1.40 25.26 -16.31
CA SER A 297 2.78 25.29 -15.82
C SER A 297 3.66 26.19 -16.67
N LYS A 298 4.55 26.94 -16.03
CA LYS A 298 5.50 27.84 -16.69
C LYS A 298 6.89 27.22 -16.68
N PHE A 299 7.51 27.16 -17.85
CA PHE A 299 8.90 26.74 -18.02
C PHE A 299 9.71 27.88 -18.63
N ALA A 300 10.89 28.13 -18.08
CA ALA A 300 11.91 28.90 -18.77
C ALA A 300 12.63 27.98 -19.76
N ILE A 301 12.97 28.50 -20.94
CA ILE A 301 13.62 27.79 -22.04
C ILE A 301 15.01 28.39 -22.29
N TRP A 302 16.03 27.56 -22.52
CA TRP A 302 17.40 27.95 -22.83
C TRP A 302 17.94 27.27 -24.09
N LYS A 303 18.96 27.86 -24.76
CA LYS A 303 19.56 27.31 -25.99
C LYS A 303 20.44 26.09 -25.71
N SER A 304 20.91 25.93 -24.47
CA SER A 304 21.71 24.79 -24.04
C SER A 304 21.70 24.63 -22.50
N PRO A 305 22.08 23.46 -21.96
CA PRO A 305 22.40 23.30 -20.54
C PRO A 305 23.49 24.26 -20.04
N GLU A 306 24.40 24.70 -20.91
CA GLU A 306 25.53 25.58 -20.58
C GLU A 306 25.06 27.02 -20.29
N ASP A 307 24.10 27.56 -21.04
CA ASP A 307 23.58 28.91 -20.82
C ASP A 307 22.91 29.05 -19.45
N LEU A 308 22.26 27.96 -19.02
CA LEU A 308 21.65 27.85 -17.71
C LEU A 308 22.71 27.88 -16.58
N LYS A 309 23.92 27.35 -16.83
CA LYS A 309 25.05 27.38 -15.89
C LYS A 309 25.71 28.76 -15.79
N LEU A 310 25.57 29.58 -16.82
CA LEU A 310 26.11 30.95 -16.90
C LEU A 310 25.15 32.02 -16.35
N GLU A 311 23.98 31.60 -15.83
CA GLU A 311 22.90 32.49 -15.37
C GLU A 311 22.43 33.49 -16.45
N GLU A 312 22.51 33.10 -17.72
CA GLU A 312 21.99 33.92 -18.81
C GLU A 312 20.46 33.99 -18.78
N LYS A 313 19.92 35.08 -19.35
CA LYS A 313 18.48 35.30 -19.43
C LYS A 313 17.85 34.19 -20.31
N PRO A 314 16.77 33.53 -19.86
CA PRO A 314 16.13 32.48 -20.67
C PRO A 314 15.67 33.05 -22.01
N LEU A 315 15.77 32.23 -23.06
CA LEU A 315 15.24 32.54 -24.40
C LEU A 315 13.81 33.01 -24.33
N ALA A 316 12.99 32.26 -23.58
CA ALA A 316 11.59 32.55 -23.40
C ALA A 316 11.05 31.88 -22.14
N THR A 317 9.90 32.37 -21.68
CA THR A 317 9.06 31.66 -20.70
C THR A 317 7.80 31.18 -21.42
N VAL A 318 7.55 29.87 -21.36
CA VAL A 318 6.42 29.25 -22.05
C VAL A 318 5.41 28.68 -21.05
N VAL A 319 4.14 28.75 -21.43
CA VAL A 319 3.02 28.24 -20.62
C VAL A 319 2.49 26.96 -21.26
N VAL A 320 2.51 25.86 -20.52
CA VAL A 320 2.02 24.54 -20.95
C VAL A 320 0.53 24.61 -21.24
N LYS A 321 0.14 24.24 -22.47
CA LYS A 321 -1.26 24.17 -22.91
C LYS A 321 -1.82 22.76 -22.80
N THR A 322 -1.00 21.75 -23.08
CA THR A 322 -1.40 20.34 -23.02
C THR A 322 -0.41 19.55 -22.20
N VAL A 323 -0.90 18.74 -21.26
CA VAL A 323 -0.10 17.77 -20.52
C VAL A 323 -0.46 16.37 -21.00
N ASN A 324 0.54 15.62 -21.45
CA ASN A 324 0.41 14.20 -21.79
C ASN A 324 0.95 13.33 -20.63
N GLY A 325 0.95 12.01 -20.80
CA GLY A 325 1.37 11.09 -19.74
C GLY A 325 2.77 11.40 -19.18
N HIS A 326 3.75 11.59 -20.07
CA HIS A 326 5.17 11.77 -19.71
C HIS A 326 5.82 13.06 -20.23
N ASP A 327 5.12 13.83 -21.05
CA ASP A 327 5.61 15.10 -21.60
C ASP A 327 4.51 16.18 -21.55
N SER A 328 4.93 17.43 -21.77
CA SER A 328 4.04 18.57 -21.89
C SER A 328 4.29 19.31 -23.20
N VAL A 329 3.23 19.95 -23.72
CA VAL A 329 3.27 20.73 -24.95
C VAL A 329 2.92 22.18 -24.66
N ALA A 330 3.77 23.10 -25.13
CA ALA A 330 3.59 24.54 -25.07
C ALA A 330 3.77 25.15 -26.47
N PRO A 331 3.08 26.26 -26.81
CA PRO A 331 3.31 26.98 -28.06
C PRO A 331 4.76 27.48 -28.13
N ALA A 332 5.38 27.37 -29.30
CA ALA A 332 6.70 27.94 -29.53
C ALA A 332 6.58 29.47 -29.65
N PRO A 333 7.40 30.25 -28.92
CA PRO A 333 7.55 31.69 -29.14
C PRO A 333 8.19 31.96 -30.50
N VAL A 334 7.79 33.05 -31.16
CA VAL A 334 8.35 33.52 -32.44
C VAL A 334 9.88 33.64 -32.39
N GLU A 335 10.42 34.09 -31.26
CA GLU A 335 11.85 34.25 -30.99
C GLU A 335 12.66 32.93 -31.13
N ILE A 336 12.02 31.77 -30.96
CA ILE A 336 12.66 30.45 -31.06
C ILE A 336 12.56 29.88 -32.49
N GLU A 337 11.52 30.26 -33.25
CA GLU A 337 11.30 29.76 -34.62
C GLU A 337 12.27 30.38 -35.63
N ASP A 338 12.72 31.62 -35.40
CA ASP A 338 13.58 32.39 -36.31
C ASP A 338 15.10 32.31 -35.99
N GLU A 339 15.53 31.48 -35.03
CA GLU A 339 16.94 31.39 -34.59
C GLU A 339 17.72 30.25 -35.31
N PRO A 340 18.59 30.56 -36.30
CA PRO A 340 19.39 29.56 -36.99
C PRO A 340 20.54 29.04 -36.11
N GLY A 341 20.60 27.73 -35.90
CA GLY A 341 21.75 27.06 -35.25
C GLY A 341 21.48 26.44 -33.88
N VAL A 342 20.25 26.46 -33.38
CA VAL A 342 19.89 25.81 -32.10
C VAL A 342 19.89 24.28 -32.26
N THR A 343 20.82 23.61 -31.57
CA THR A 343 20.97 22.15 -31.65
C THR A 343 20.29 21.37 -30.52
N GLN A 344 20.10 21.97 -29.33
CA GLN A 344 19.43 21.35 -28.17
C GLN A 344 18.76 22.36 -27.23
N LEU A 345 17.42 22.41 -27.20
CA LEU A 345 16.70 23.26 -26.23
C LEU A 345 16.52 22.53 -24.89
N VAL A 346 16.60 23.28 -23.80
CA VAL A 346 16.31 22.78 -22.44
C VAL A 346 15.32 23.66 -21.69
N ALA A 347 14.62 23.07 -20.72
CA ALA A 347 13.61 23.72 -19.89
C ALA A 347 13.83 23.47 -18.41
N GLN A 348 13.37 24.41 -17.59
CA GLN A 348 13.41 24.34 -16.13
C GLN A 348 12.07 24.88 -15.61
N LEU A 349 11.46 24.13 -14.71
CA LEU A 349 10.16 24.47 -14.16
C LEU A 349 10.25 25.73 -13.29
N MET A 350 9.41 26.72 -13.59
CA MET A 350 9.30 27.96 -12.82
C MET A 350 8.10 27.91 -11.88
N GLU A 351 6.93 27.59 -12.43
CA GLU A 351 5.65 27.56 -11.71
C GLU A 351 4.83 26.35 -12.17
N ASN A 352 4.19 25.65 -11.23
CA ASN A 352 3.28 24.55 -11.53
C ASN A 352 1.96 24.75 -10.77
N PRO A 353 0.88 25.18 -11.45
CA PRO A 353 -0.40 25.40 -10.80
C PRO A 353 -1.02 24.06 -10.39
N ARG A 354 -1.40 23.91 -9.12
CA ARG A 354 -2.12 22.72 -8.65
C ARG A 354 -3.63 22.91 -8.84
N PRO A 355 -4.43 21.84 -9.03
CA PRO A 355 -5.89 21.94 -8.92
C PRO A 355 -6.29 22.51 -7.54
N PRO A 356 -7.30 23.38 -7.47
CA PRO A 356 -7.71 23.96 -6.21
C PRO A 356 -8.37 22.91 -5.31
N LEU A 357 -7.94 22.88 -4.04
CA LEU A 357 -8.61 22.10 -3.00
C LEU A 357 -9.86 22.85 -2.50
N SER A 358 -11.04 22.26 -2.65
CA SER A 358 -12.28 22.81 -2.09
C SER A 358 -12.30 22.67 -0.57
N LEU A 359 -12.31 23.81 0.12
CA LEU A 359 -12.17 23.92 1.57
C LEU A 359 -13.40 24.63 2.16
N TYR A 360 -13.94 24.11 3.27
CA TYR A 360 -14.92 24.83 4.07
C TYR A 360 -14.23 25.57 5.20
N VAL A 361 -14.47 26.88 5.30
CA VAL A 361 -13.91 27.70 6.38
C VAL A 361 -15.04 28.41 7.11
N PRO A 362 -15.30 28.08 8.39
CA PRO A 362 -16.26 28.81 9.21
C PRO A 362 -15.95 30.31 9.26
N GLN A 363 -17.00 31.14 9.29
CA GLN A 363 -16.86 32.60 9.31
C GLN A 363 -15.94 33.09 10.43
N ALA A 364 -16.01 32.47 11.61
CA ALA A 364 -15.13 32.79 12.74
C ALA A 364 -13.63 32.66 12.41
N ILE A 365 -13.23 31.67 11.61
CA ILE A 365 -11.84 31.48 11.17
C ILE A 365 -11.49 32.47 10.05
N GLN A 366 -12.42 32.76 9.14
CA GLN A 366 -12.21 33.76 8.09
C GLN A 366 -11.95 35.16 8.66
N ASP A 367 -12.56 35.46 9.81
CA ASP A 367 -12.39 36.74 10.50
C ASP A 367 -11.10 36.84 11.33
N MET A 368 -10.37 35.74 11.51
CA MET A 368 -9.08 35.74 12.20
C MET A 368 -8.01 36.46 11.38
N GLY A 369 -7.11 37.17 12.09
CA GLY A 369 -5.97 37.84 11.47
C GLY A 369 -5.11 36.90 10.62
N CYS A 370 -4.86 35.68 11.10
CA CYS A 370 -4.04 34.70 10.38
C CYS A 370 -4.62 34.32 9.00
N PHE A 371 -5.95 34.20 8.87
CA PHE A 371 -6.61 33.88 7.60
C PHE A 371 -6.63 35.07 6.65
N ARG A 372 -6.86 36.29 7.16
CA ARG A 372 -6.80 37.51 6.34
C ARG A 372 -5.39 37.79 5.82
N THR A 373 -4.36 37.57 6.64
CA THR A 373 -2.95 37.75 6.27
C THR A 373 -2.51 36.76 5.18
N LEU A 374 -3.11 35.56 5.14
CA LEU A 374 -2.82 34.50 4.16
C LEU A 374 -3.04 34.94 2.70
N PHE A 375 -4.01 35.82 2.45
CA PHE A 375 -4.33 36.36 1.13
C PHE A 375 -3.90 37.82 0.95
N SER A 376 -3.17 38.38 1.91
CA SER A 376 -2.67 39.76 1.82
C SER A 376 -1.55 39.86 0.79
N LYS A 377 -1.64 40.87 -0.09
CA LYS A 377 -0.62 41.14 -1.13
C LYS A 377 0.75 41.58 -0.56
N GLU A 378 0.82 41.86 0.73
CA GLU A 378 2.03 42.36 1.41
C GLU A 378 3.04 41.26 1.76
N THR A 379 2.65 39.98 1.68
CA THR A 379 3.52 38.87 2.10
C THR A 379 4.00 38.03 0.90
N LYS A 380 5.32 37.82 0.78
CA LYS A 380 5.96 37.02 -0.28
C LYS A 380 5.77 35.50 -0.07
N ARG A 381 4.54 35.03 0.14
CA ARG A 381 4.24 33.59 0.30
C ARG A 381 3.97 32.94 -1.06
N PRO A 382 4.33 31.66 -1.26
CA PRO A 382 3.91 30.91 -2.44
C PRO A 382 2.37 30.86 -2.53
N PRO A 383 1.80 30.93 -3.75
CA PRO A 383 0.36 30.87 -3.92
C PRO A 383 -0.20 29.51 -3.49
N LEU A 384 -1.28 29.52 -2.70
CA LEU A 384 -2.06 28.33 -2.36
C LEU A 384 -3.11 28.06 -3.43
N SER A 385 -3.26 26.80 -3.82
CA SER A 385 -4.36 26.38 -4.70
C SER A 385 -5.52 25.85 -3.86
N ILE A 386 -6.30 26.78 -3.32
CA ILE A 386 -7.47 26.51 -2.49
C ILE A 386 -8.68 27.28 -3.01
N MET A 387 -9.86 26.70 -2.84
CA MET A 387 -11.14 27.34 -3.14
C MET A 387 -12.03 27.22 -1.91
N VAL A 388 -12.42 28.35 -1.32
CA VAL A 388 -13.36 28.34 -0.18
C VAL A 388 -14.77 28.14 -0.72
N THR A 389 -15.45 27.10 -0.27
CA THR A 389 -16.80 26.71 -0.73
C THR A 389 -17.75 26.46 0.44
N GLU A 390 -19.03 26.18 0.14
CA GLU A 390 -19.98 25.69 1.15
C GLU A 390 -19.57 24.32 1.69
N LYS A 391 -19.99 23.99 2.93
CA LYS A 391 -19.62 22.75 3.63
C LYS A 391 -19.94 21.48 2.83
N VAL A 392 -21.05 21.47 2.09
CA VAL A 392 -21.48 20.33 1.25
C VAL A 392 -20.67 20.13 -0.03
N GLN A 393 -19.90 21.13 -0.45
CA GLN A 393 -19.04 21.09 -1.65
C GLN A 393 -17.55 20.97 -1.29
N ALA A 394 -17.22 21.13 -0.02
CA ALA A 394 -15.86 21.07 0.48
C ALA A 394 -15.43 19.63 0.73
N ARG A 395 -14.15 19.35 0.50
CA ARG A 395 -13.55 18.05 0.84
C ARG A 395 -13.04 18.02 2.27
N VAL A 396 -12.45 19.14 2.71
CA VAL A 396 -11.92 19.36 4.05
C VAL A 396 -12.53 20.62 4.63
N GLY A 397 -12.93 20.58 5.90
CA GLY A 397 -13.34 21.73 6.67
C GLY A 397 -12.28 22.12 7.69
N LEU A 398 -12.17 23.41 8.00
CA LEU A 398 -11.48 23.88 9.20
C LEU A 398 -12.47 23.95 10.35
N ILE A 399 -12.03 23.54 11.54
CA ILE A 399 -12.82 23.63 12.77
C ILE A 399 -12.06 24.43 13.82
N TYR A 400 -12.77 25.27 14.55
CA TYR A 400 -12.22 25.96 15.70
C TYR A 400 -12.49 25.13 16.94
N LEU A 401 -11.44 24.64 17.59
CA LEU A 401 -11.56 23.71 18.72
C LEU A 401 -11.59 24.47 20.06
N ASP A 402 -10.73 25.47 20.22
CA ASP A 402 -10.63 26.36 21.38
C ASP A 402 -10.03 27.73 20.99
N GLU A 403 -9.84 28.65 21.95
CA GLU A 403 -9.28 30.00 21.69
C GLU A 403 -7.84 30.02 21.12
N ARG A 404 -7.19 28.88 20.92
CA ARG A 404 -5.77 28.78 20.55
C ARG A 404 -5.45 27.80 19.44
N THR A 405 -6.42 27.06 18.90
CA THR A 405 -6.14 26.00 17.91
C THR A 405 -7.20 25.88 16.81
N ILE A 406 -6.72 25.61 15.60
CA ILE A 406 -7.52 25.25 14.42
C ILE A 406 -7.30 23.76 14.16
N GLY A 407 -8.38 23.00 14.10
CA GLY A 407 -8.40 21.61 13.68
C GLY A 407 -8.93 21.44 12.26
N PHE A 408 -8.97 20.18 11.81
CA PHE A 408 -9.46 19.80 10.49
C PHE A 408 -10.61 18.79 10.64
N GLU A 409 -11.61 18.90 9.78
CA GLU A 409 -12.70 17.93 9.65
C GLU A 409 -12.76 17.38 8.21
N MET A 410 -12.95 16.07 8.06
CA MET A 410 -13.20 15.45 6.76
C MET A 410 -14.68 15.61 6.39
N LEU A 411 -14.94 16.14 5.20
CA LEU A 411 -16.29 16.43 4.72
C LEU A 411 -16.72 15.56 3.54
N SER A 412 -15.79 14.82 2.94
CA SER A 412 -16.11 13.87 1.87
C SER A 412 -16.83 12.63 2.43
N ASP A 413 -17.85 12.13 1.73
CA ASP A 413 -18.61 10.93 2.13
C ASP A 413 -17.70 9.68 2.29
N ALA A 414 -16.60 9.62 1.54
CA ALA A 414 -15.63 8.52 1.59
C ALA A 414 -14.73 8.54 2.83
N GLU A 415 -14.50 9.73 3.41
CA GLU A 415 -13.59 9.96 4.55
C GLU A 415 -14.36 10.36 5.81
N GLN A 416 -15.70 10.40 5.76
CA GLN A 416 -16.56 10.82 6.86
C GLN A 416 -16.40 9.90 8.10
N GLY A 417 -16.30 10.53 9.28
CA GLY A 417 -16.05 9.85 10.55
C GLY A 417 -14.57 9.60 10.89
N GLN A 418 -13.63 9.97 10.01
CA GLN A 418 -12.21 10.02 10.35
C GLN A 418 -11.94 11.07 11.42
N LYS A 419 -11.22 10.69 12.48
CA LYS A 419 -10.70 11.66 13.46
C LYS A 419 -9.32 12.12 13.00
N ILE A 420 -9.18 13.43 12.76
CA ILE A 420 -7.88 14.05 12.50
C ILE A 420 -7.35 14.54 13.84
N HIS A 421 -6.21 14.01 14.26
CA HIS A 421 -5.61 14.35 15.56
C HIS A 421 -4.69 15.57 15.50
N HIS A 422 -4.50 16.15 14.32
CA HIS A 422 -3.63 17.30 14.14
C HIS A 422 -4.37 18.62 14.32
N THR A 423 -3.78 19.51 15.11
CA THR A 423 -4.24 20.87 15.34
C THR A 423 -3.09 21.84 15.11
N ILE A 424 -3.38 23.00 14.53
CA ILE A 424 -2.40 24.05 14.30
C ILE A 424 -2.74 25.28 15.14
N GLU A 425 -1.73 26.02 15.57
CA GLU A 425 -1.94 27.34 16.16
C GLU A 425 -2.44 28.33 15.08
N PRO A 426 -3.27 29.34 15.45
CA PRO A 426 -3.83 30.34 14.54
C PRO A 426 -2.78 31.37 14.09
N ASN A 427 -1.76 30.87 13.40
CA ASN A 427 -0.66 31.62 12.81
C ASN A 427 -0.73 31.48 11.28
N ALA A 428 -0.50 32.58 10.54
CA ALA A 428 -0.61 32.60 9.08
C ALA A 428 0.36 31.63 8.40
N ASP A 429 1.57 31.43 8.94
CA ASP A 429 2.56 30.51 8.39
C ASP A 429 2.22 29.05 8.72
N HIS A 430 1.70 28.75 9.92
CA HIS A 430 1.19 27.41 10.25
C HIS A 430 0.02 27.02 9.38
N LEU A 431 -0.94 27.93 9.20
CA LEU A 431 -2.10 27.69 8.35
C LEU A 431 -1.72 27.60 6.87
N HIS A 432 -0.78 28.41 6.39
CA HIS A 432 -0.25 28.28 5.03
C HIS A 432 0.41 26.91 4.80
N ARG A 433 1.30 26.48 5.71
CA ARG A 433 1.97 25.17 5.61
C ARG A 433 0.97 24.02 5.59
N ALA A 434 0.00 24.03 6.51
CA ALA A 434 -1.02 22.99 6.58
C ALA A 434 -1.88 22.93 5.31
N LEU A 435 -2.31 24.08 4.78
CA LEU A 435 -3.09 24.13 3.54
C LEU A 435 -2.26 23.70 2.33
N ASP A 436 -1.00 24.11 2.23
CA ASP A 436 -0.08 23.67 1.17
C ASP A 436 0.14 22.15 1.21
N HIS A 437 0.26 21.58 2.42
CA HIS A 437 0.38 20.14 2.66
C HIS A 437 -0.85 19.37 2.18
N LEU A 438 -2.05 19.84 2.53
CA LEU A 438 -3.31 19.27 2.07
C LEU A 438 -3.47 19.35 0.55
N CYS A 439 -3.12 20.50 -0.04
CA CYS A 439 -3.11 20.66 -1.50
C CYS A 439 -2.21 19.64 -2.20
N ARG A 440 -1.03 19.33 -1.61
CA ARG A 440 -0.13 18.30 -2.16
C ARG A 440 -0.70 16.90 -1.99
N TYR A 441 -1.14 16.55 -0.79
CA TYR A 441 -1.73 15.24 -0.50
C TYR A 441 -2.84 14.89 -1.50
N TYR A 442 -3.82 15.78 -1.67
CA TYR A 442 -4.93 15.55 -2.60
C TYR A 442 -4.51 15.67 -4.07
N HIS A 443 -3.54 16.52 -4.41
CA HIS A 443 -2.99 16.55 -5.76
C HIS A 443 -2.36 15.20 -6.16
N HIS A 444 -1.66 14.53 -5.24
CA HIS A 444 -1.09 13.20 -5.48
C HIS A 444 -2.18 12.13 -5.49
N LEU A 445 -3.08 12.13 -4.49
CA LEU A 445 -4.16 11.15 -4.36
C LEU A 445 -5.09 11.16 -5.58
N ASP A 446 -5.51 12.34 -6.05
CA ASP A 446 -6.44 12.48 -7.17
C ASP A 446 -5.72 12.45 -8.54
N ARG A 447 -4.41 12.27 -8.57
CA ARG A 447 -3.61 12.28 -9.80
C ARG A 447 -4.03 11.11 -10.70
N ILE A 448 -4.70 11.42 -11.81
CA ILE A 448 -5.12 10.43 -12.81
C ILE A 448 -4.67 10.86 -14.20
N ASN A 449 -4.52 9.88 -15.11
CA ASN A 449 -4.27 10.17 -16.51
C ASN A 449 -5.58 10.63 -17.19
N LYS A 450 -5.74 11.96 -17.36
CA LYS A 450 -6.96 12.55 -17.93
C LYS A 450 -7.26 12.11 -19.37
N LYS A 451 -6.23 11.66 -20.12
CA LYS A 451 -6.41 11.01 -21.43
C LYS A 451 -6.41 9.51 -21.17
N ALA A 452 -7.60 8.93 -20.98
CA ALA A 452 -7.75 7.50 -20.71
C ALA A 452 -6.99 6.68 -21.77
N VAL A 453 -5.95 5.97 -21.33
CA VAL A 453 -5.23 5.05 -22.22
C VAL A 453 -5.90 3.69 -22.10
N THR A 454 -6.55 3.28 -23.18
CA THR A 454 -7.20 1.97 -23.26
C THR A 454 -6.34 1.00 -24.04
N LEU A 455 -6.14 -0.20 -23.51
CA LEU A 455 -5.69 -1.38 -24.27
C LEU A 455 -6.91 -2.27 -24.50
N ASP A 456 -7.19 -2.62 -25.75
CA ASP A 456 -8.36 -3.41 -26.14
C ASP A 456 -9.71 -2.82 -25.64
N LYS A 457 -9.84 -1.49 -25.67
CA LYS A 457 -11.02 -0.72 -25.19
C LYS A 457 -11.25 -0.80 -23.67
N ILE A 458 -10.30 -1.33 -22.91
CA ILE A 458 -10.36 -1.47 -21.44
C ILE A 458 -9.30 -0.54 -20.81
N PRO A 459 -9.59 0.17 -19.70
CA PRO A 459 -8.61 1.04 -19.03
C PRO A 459 -7.33 0.29 -18.64
N PHE A 460 -6.16 0.90 -18.86
CA PHE A 460 -4.86 0.26 -18.58
C PHE A 460 -4.72 -0.21 -17.12
N SER A 461 -5.14 0.60 -16.15
CA SER A 461 -5.19 0.25 -14.72
C SER A 461 -5.96 -1.04 -14.43
N SER A 462 -7.08 -1.29 -15.13
CA SER A 462 -7.91 -2.48 -14.87
C SER A 462 -7.28 -3.81 -15.32
N LYS A 463 -6.08 -3.77 -15.92
CA LYS A 463 -5.27 -4.94 -16.26
C LYS A 463 -4.26 -5.30 -15.16
N PHE A 464 -4.31 -4.64 -14.01
CA PHE A 464 -3.48 -4.92 -12.86
C PHE A 464 -4.35 -5.26 -11.65
N THR A 465 -3.92 -6.21 -10.83
CA THR A 465 -4.51 -6.45 -9.51
C THR A 465 -3.50 -6.12 -8.42
N LEU A 466 -4.01 -5.59 -7.31
CA LEU A 466 -3.26 -5.37 -6.08
C LEU A 466 -3.92 -6.25 -5.00
N ASP A 467 -3.31 -7.36 -4.67
CA ASP A 467 -3.79 -8.24 -3.60
C ASP A 467 -3.06 -7.91 -2.30
N VAL A 468 -3.75 -8.00 -1.17
CA VAL A 468 -3.22 -7.69 0.17
C VAL A 468 -3.41 -8.89 1.06
N PHE A 469 -2.38 -9.33 1.77
CA PHE A 469 -2.43 -10.54 2.60
C PHE A 469 -1.90 -10.24 4.00
N THR A 470 -2.44 -10.91 5.01
CA THR A 470 -1.71 -11.10 6.27
C THR A 470 -0.53 -12.06 6.03
N LEU A 471 0.53 -11.93 6.81
CA LEU A 471 1.76 -12.70 6.68
C LEU A 471 2.07 -13.46 7.95
N GLN A 472 2.65 -14.64 7.78
CA GLN A 472 3.18 -15.46 8.86
C GLN A 472 4.64 -15.79 8.54
N GLY A 473 5.52 -15.56 9.52
CA GLY A 473 6.94 -15.91 9.40
C GLY A 473 7.19 -17.34 9.90
N ASN A 474 8.13 -18.05 9.27
CA ASN A 474 8.69 -19.29 9.80
C ASN A 474 9.91 -19.00 10.71
N GLU A 475 10.52 -20.04 11.28
CA GLU A 475 11.72 -19.90 12.15
C GLU A 475 12.92 -19.25 11.44
N GLU A 476 12.96 -19.31 10.11
CA GLU A 476 13.96 -18.71 9.23
C GLU A 476 13.54 -17.30 8.74
N ASP A 477 12.49 -16.72 9.31
CA ASP A 477 12.04 -15.36 9.05
C ASP A 477 11.61 -15.08 7.58
N ILE A 478 11.34 -16.14 6.81
CA ILE A 478 10.69 -16.09 5.50
C ILE A 478 9.19 -15.94 5.73
N TYR A 479 8.66 -14.80 5.32
CA TYR A 479 7.23 -14.53 5.39
C TYR A 479 6.51 -15.19 4.22
N VAL A 480 5.40 -15.86 4.54
CA VAL A 480 4.46 -16.41 3.58
C VAL A 480 3.07 -15.85 3.84
N GLN A 481 2.24 -15.87 2.81
CA GLN A 481 0.85 -15.44 2.92
C GLN A 481 0.11 -16.32 3.93
N SER A 482 -0.56 -15.68 4.88
CA SER A 482 -1.45 -16.28 5.85
C SER A 482 -2.83 -15.67 5.64
N GLY A 483 -3.86 -16.47 5.38
CA GLY A 483 -5.22 -15.97 5.11
C GLY A 483 -5.51 -15.50 3.67
N PRO A 484 -6.77 -15.13 3.37
CA PRO A 484 -7.21 -14.75 2.03
C PRO A 484 -6.76 -13.34 1.63
N ASN A 485 -6.87 -13.01 0.33
CA ASN A 485 -6.69 -11.65 -0.15
C ASN A 485 -7.73 -10.71 0.49
N LEU A 486 -7.23 -9.72 1.22
CA LEU A 486 -8.02 -8.70 1.92
C LEU A 486 -8.53 -7.61 0.98
N ASN A 487 -7.91 -7.40 -0.18
CA ASN A 487 -8.39 -6.49 -1.22
C ASN A 487 -9.24 -7.24 -2.26
N VAL A 488 -10.45 -7.61 -1.88
CA VAL A 488 -11.35 -8.35 -2.76
C VAL A 488 -11.86 -7.42 -3.87
N LEU A 489 -11.45 -7.68 -5.13
CA LEU A 489 -11.86 -6.96 -6.35
C LEU A 489 -11.59 -5.44 -6.36
N GLY A 490 -10.62 -4.95 -5.60
CA GLY A 490 -10.37 -3.51 -5.52
C GLY A 490 -11.45 -2.73 -4.78
N THR A 491 -12.34 -3.41 -4.03
CA THR A 491 -13.41 -2.76 -3.25
C THR A 491 -12.90 -2.06 -1.99
N GLY A 492 -11.66 -2.35 -1.60
CA GLY A 492 -11.03 -1.82 -0.40
C GLY A 492 -10.52 -2.92 0.52
N VAL A 493 -9.76 -2.51 1.53
CA VAL A 493 -9.19 -3.37 2.56
C VAL A 493 -9.75 -2.93 3.91
N GLU A 494 -10.35 -3.87 4.65
CA GLU A 494 -10.77 -3.63 6.04
C GLU A 494 -9.88 -4.44 6.98
N LEU A 495 -9.17 -3.75 7.87
CA LEU A 495 -8.28 -4.34 8.87
C LEU A 495 -8.88 -4.16 10.26
N THR A 496 -8.88 -5.22 11.06
CA THR A 496 -9.19 -5.13 12.48
C THR A 496 -7.88 -5.15 13.25
N VAL A 497 -7.58 -4.12 14.04
CA VAL A 497 -6.33 -3.95 14.80
C VAL A 497 -6.64 -3.98 16.29
N GLY A 498 -6.08 -4.91 17.05
CA GLY A 498 -6.37 -5.11 18.46
C GLY A 498 -5.21 -5.77 19.23
N PRO A 499 -5.37 -6.01 20.54
CA PRO A 499 -4.29 -6.48 21.41
C PRO A 499 -3.64 -7.81 20.99
N HIS A 500 -4.38 -8.64 20.25
CA HIS A 500 -3.94 -9.97 19.82
C HIS A 500 -3.26 -9.97 18.44
N ASN A 501 -3.28 -8.84 17.73
CA ASN A 501 -2.87 -8.77 16.34
C ASN A 501 -2.23 -7.41 15.99
N LYS A 502 -1.75 -6.70 17.02
CA LYS A 502 -0.98 -5.44 16.94
C LYS A 502 0.33 -5.62 16.15
N GLU A 503 0.81 -6.85 16.04
CA GLU A 503 2.03 -7.22 15.33
C GLU A 503 1.77 -7.91 13.99
N ASP A 504 0.52 -7.95 13.53
CA ASP A 504 0.19 -8.53 12.22
C ASP A 504 1.01 -7.84 11.13
N LEU A 505 1.57 -8.66 10.25
CA LEU A 505 2.34 -8.22 9.10
C LEU A 505 1.51 -8.40 7.85
N TYR A 506 1.65 -7.46 6.93
CA TYR A 506 0.91 -7.42 5.68
C TYR A 506 1.87 -7.38 4.50
N GLY A 507 1.51 -8.11 3.46
CA GLY A 507 2.23 -8.19 2.20
C GLY A 507 1.30 -7.89 1.03
N PHE A 508 1.89 -7.55 -0.11
CA PHE A 508 1.18 -7.13 -1.30
C PHE A 508 1.61 -7.97 -2.49
N LYS A 509 0.67 -8.37 -3.34
CA LYS A 509 0.96 -8.98 -4.64
C LYS A 509 0.42 -8.09 -5.73
N ILE A 510 1.28 -7.69 -6.66
CA ILE A 510 0.86 -6.97 -7.86
C ILE A 510 0.89 -7.96 -9.01
N THR A 511 -0.21 -8.13 -9.74
CA THR A 511 -0.25 -9.01 -10.92
C THR A 511 -0.45 -8.18 -12.19
N ASN A 512 0.41 -8.40 -13.20
CA ASN A 512 0.36 -7.74 -14.50
C ASN A 512 -0.33 -8.65 -15.53
N HIS A 513 -1.60 -8.38 -15.86
CA HIS A 513 -2.33 -9.16 -16.87
C HIS A 513 -2.10 -8.66 -18.31
N THR A 514 -1.12 -7.78 -18.53
CA THR A 514 -0.74 -7.29 -19.87
C THR A 514 0.46 -8.05 -20.40
N LYS A 515 0.77 -7.87 -21.70
CA LYS A 515 2.03 -8.34 -22.30
C LYS A 515 3.17 -7.32 -22.18
N LEU A 516 2.94 -6.18 -21.53
CA LEU A 516 3.90 -5.07 -21.44
C LEU A 516 4.74 -5.20 -20.17
N ASN A 517 6.03 -4.90 -20.28
CA ASN A 517 6.89 -4.75 -19.12
C ASN A 517 6.64 -3.39 -18.45
N VAL A 518 6.61 -3.37 -17.12
CA VAL A 518 6.17 -2.21 -16.35
C VAL A 518 6.96 -2.02 -15.07
N TYR A 519 6.85 -0.80 -14.53
CA TYR A 519 7.39 -0.33 -13.28
C TYR A 519 6.22 0.02 -12.36
N PRO A 520 5.88 -0.81 -11.36
CA PRO A 520 4.89 -0.50 -10.34
C PRO A 520 5.51 0.33 -9.20
N TYR A 521 4.72 1.25 -8.65
CA TYR A 521 5.04 2.06 -7.49
C TYR A 521 3.87 2.04 -6.53
N LEU A 522 4.08 1.54 -5.31
CA LEU A 522 3.02 1.36 -4.32
C LEU A 522 3.24 2.31 -3.15
N PHE A 523 2.24 3.14 -2.86
CA PHE A 523 2.24 4.10 -1.76
C PHE A 523 1.03 3.89 -0.85
N TYR A 524 1.18 4.23 0.42
CA TYR A 524 0.10 4.35 1.39
C TYR A 524 -0.15 5.83 1.70
N PHE A 525 -1.39 6.26 1.52
CA PHE A 525 -1.88 7.60 1.83
C PHE A 525 -2.69 7.51 3.13
N ASP A 526 -2.20 8.13 4.20
CA ASP A 526 -2.86 8.12 5.50
C ASP A 526 -3.74 9.37 5.66
N SER A 527 -5.05 9.18 5.72
CA SER A 527 -6.00 10.29 5.86
C SER A 527 -6.12 10.82 7.30
N SER A 528 -5.43 10.22 8.28
CA SER A 528 -5.42 10.69 9.67
C SER A 528 -4.43 11.84 9.91
N ASN A 529 -3.28 11.81 9.21
CA ASN A 529 -2.18 12.78 9.33
C ASN A 529 -1.73 13.38 7.97
N PHE A 530 -2.34 12.94 6.86
CA PHE A 530 -2.02 13.36 5.49
C PHE A 530 -0.59 13.05 5.05
N SER A 531 -0.01 11.97 5.57
CA SER A 531 1.30 11.46 5.14
C SER A 531 1.16 10.56 3.91
N ILE A 532 2.23 10.47 3.12
CA ILE A 532 2.36 9.54 1.99
C ILE A 532 3.64 8.73 2.20
N THR A 533 3.47 7.43 2.40
CA THR A 533 4.58 6.49 2.64
C THR A 533 4.76 5.58 1.44
N ALA A 534 5.98 5.47 0.90
CA ALA A 534 6.26 4.46 -0.11
C ALA A 534 6.34 3.07 0.52
N LEU A 535 5.53 2.15 0.01
CA LEU A 535 5.57 0.73 0.37
C LEU A 535 6.49 -0.05 -0.57
N TYR A 536 6.57 0.38 -1.84
CA TYR A 536 7.49 -0.18 -2.84
C TYR A 536 7.80 0.83 -3.95
N GLN A 537 9.07 0.89 -4.34
CA GLN A 537 9.54 1.58 -5.53
C GLN A 537 10.58 0.69 -6.26
N PRO A 538 10.65 0.68 -7.60
CA PRO A 538 11.68 -0.06 -8.33
C PRO A 538 13.08 0.50 -8.02
N THR A 539 13.99 -0.37 -7.60
CA THR A 539 15.37 0.03 -7.25
C THR A 539 16.23 0.24 -8.49
N ALA A 540 16.84 1.42 -8.61
CA ALA A 540 17.83 1.68 -9.64
C ALA A 540 19.18 1.05 -9.28
N ILE A 541 19.53 -0.06 -9.93
CA ILE A 541 20.89 -0.61 -9.86
C ILE A 541 21.81 0.33 -10.65
N GLN A 542 22.53 1.23 -9.96
CA GLN A 542 23.53 2.08 -10.58
C GLN A 542 24.71 1.24 -11.08
N LYS A 543 24.73 0.96 -12.39
CA LYS A 543 25.97 0.65 -13.13
C LYS A 543 26.22 1.77 -14.14
N GLY A 544 26.91 2.82 -13.71
CA GLY A 544 27.33 3.91 -14.59
C GLY A 544 26.21 4.88 -15.02
N ALA A 545 26.63 6.05 -15.53
CA ALA A 545 25.80 7.23 -15.75
C ALA A 545 24.65 7.10 -16.79
N GLU A 546 24.39 5.90 -17.32
CA GLU A 546 23.32 5.66 -18.29
C GLU A 546 22.46 4.41 -18.00
N ALA A 547 22.69 3.68 -16.90
CA ALA A 547 21.91 2.48 -16.60
C ALA A 547 20.50 2.82 -16.11
N ARG A 548 19.49 2.51 -16.93
CA ARG A 548 18.08 2.49 -16.52
C ARG A 548 17.81 1.22 -15.68
N PRO A 549 16.97 1.28 -14.64
CA PRO A 549 16.54 0.08 -13.93
C PRO A 549 15.84 -0.85 -14.92
N ALA A 550 16.07 -2.16 -14.84
CA ALA A 550 15.26 -3.12 -15.60
C ALA A 550 13.80 -3.04 -15.10
N PRO A 551 12.78 -3.27 -15.96
CA PRO A 551 11.40 -3.38 -15.50
C PRO A 551 11.31 -4.42 -14.40
N SER A 552 10.74 -4.05 -13.26
CA SER A 552 10.58 -4.98 -12.14
C SER A 552 9.43 -5.97 -12.35
N MET A 553 8.65 -5.81 -13.42
CA MET A 553 7.62 -6.77 -13.83
C MET A 553 7.59 -6.95 -15.35
N SER A 554 7.70 -8.19 -15.83
CA SER A 554 7.42 -8.52 -17.23
C SER A 554 5.91 -8.69 -17.47
N GLY A 555 5.50 -8.75 -18.74
CA GLY A 555 4.11 -9.04 -19.10
C GLY A 555 3.67 -10.44 -18.65
N GLY A 556 2.59 -10.55 -17.88
CA GLY A 556 2.06 -11.81 -17.35
C GLY A 556 2.59 -12.18 -15.95
N ASP A 557 3.59 -11.48 -15.45
CA ASP A 557 4.23 -11.77 -14.16
C ASP A 557 3.47 -11.17 -12.97
N SER A 558 3.86 -11.62 -11.77
CA SER A 558 3.43 -11.03 -10.51
C SER A 558 4.62 -10.70 -9.61
N LEU A 559 4.55 -9.59 -8.89
CA LEU A 559 5.55 -9.12 -7.94
C LEU A 559 5.02 -9.27 -6.51
N ALA A 560 5.81 -9.91 -5.64
CA ALA A 560 5.51 -10.02 -4.22
C ALA A 560 6.28 -8.93 -3.43
N ILE A 561 5.58 -8.20 -2.56
CA ILE A 561 6.14 -7.14 -1.73
C ILE A 561 5.86 -7.51 -0.27
N GLY A 562 6.90 -7.57 0.55
CA GLY A 562 6.80 -7.90 1.96
C GLY A 562 6.90 -9.39 2.29
N TYR A 563 7.00 -10.29 1.31
CA TYR A 563 7.03 -11.75 1.53
C TYR A 563 7.65 -12.51 0.36
N GLY A 564 8.02 -13.79 0.59
CA GLY A 564 8.71 -14.63 -0.40
C GLY A 564 10.22 -14.40 -0.50
N SER A 565 10.87 -15.07 -1.45
CA SER A 565 12.33 -15.09 -1.63
C SER A 565 12.94 -13.78 -2.15
N GLU A 566 12.11 -12.77 -2.46
CA GLU A 566 12.54 -11.48 -3.01
C GLU A 566 12.84 -10.40 -1.94
N GLY A 567 12.69 -10.73 -0.65
CA GLY A 567 13.34 -9.99 0.45
C GLY A 567 12.79 -8.59 0.80
N ALA A 568 11.64 -8.18 0.27
CA ALA A 568 11.02 -6.90 0.64
C ALA A 568 10.47 -6.92 2.07
N THR A 569 10.59 -5.81 2.80
CA THR A 569 10.16 -5.69 4.20
C THR A 569 8.63 -5.78 4.32
N PRO A 570 8.09 -6.70 5.14
CA PRO A 570 6.65 -6.76 5.43
C PRO A 570 6.17 -5.50 6.15
N GLN A 571 4.93 -5.11 5.91
CA GLN A 571 4.35 -3.89 6.47
C GLN A 571 3.49 -4.21 7.69
N ASN A 572 3.75 -3.63 8.84
CA ASN A 572 2.81 -3.65 9.96
C ASN A 572 1.89 -2.43 9.87
N MET A 573 0.58 -2.65 9.88
CA MET A 573 -0.42 -1.57 9.89
C MET A 573 -1.07 -1.49 11.26
N ALA A 574 -0.97 -0.33 11.91
CA ALA A 574 -1.49 -0.11 13.26
C ALA A 574 -2.22 1.22 13.36
N LEU A 575 -3.20 1.29 14.26
CA LEU A 575 -3.90 2.54 14.56
C LEU A 575 -2.94 3.57 15.16
N SER A 576 -3.07 4.82 14.74
CA SER A 576 -2.22 5.97 15.10
C SER A 576 -2.29 6.35 16.59
N SER A 577 -3.37 5.99 17.29
CA SER A 577 -3.51 6.22 18.73
C SER A 577 -4.32 5.12 19.42
N ASP A 578 -4.06 4.91 20.71
CA ASP A 578 -4.83 3.96 21.53
C ASP A 578 -6.29 4.41 21.78
N ASP A 579 -6.57 5.70 21.56
CA ASP A 579 -7.90 6.31 21.68
C ASP A 579 -8.67 6.35 20.35
N SER A 580 -8.06 5.90 19.25
CA SER A 580 -8.70 5.83 17.92
C SER A 580 -9.34 4.46 17.74
N ASP A 581 -10.62 4.42 17.38
CA ASP A 581 -11.33 3.18 17.05
C ASP A 581 -11.47 2.95 15.54
N LEU A 582 -11.12 3.95 14.73
CA LEU A 582 -11.31 3.97 13.29
C LEU A 582 -10.29 4.89 12.60
N GLU A 583 -9.54 4.34 11.65
CA GLU A 583 -8.69 5.09 10.73
C GLU A 583 -8.91 4.68 9.29
N ARG A 584 -8.68 5.61 8.37
CA ARG A 584 -8.89 5.46 6.94
C ARG A 584 -7.65 5.93 6.20
N GLY A 585 -7.40 5.30 5.06
CA GLY A 585 -6.34 5.68 4.13
C GLY A 585 -6.57 5.06 2.77
N TYR A 586 -5.54 5.09 1.93
CA TYR A 586 -5.60 4.54 0.59
C TYR A 586 -4.27 3.88 0.21
N PHE A 587 -4.31 2.67 -0.35
CA PHE A 587 -3.19 2.19 -1.15
C PHE A 587 -3.32 2.78 -2.56
N ARG A 588 -2.25 3.38 -3.05
CA ARG A 588 -2.18 3.92 -4.41
C ARG A 588 -1.06 3.24 -5.17
N LEU A 589 -1.43 2.55 -6.24
CA LEU A 589 -0.52 1.87 -7.15
C LEU A 589 -0.42 2.68 -8.45
N TYR A 590 0.74 3.28 -8.72
CA TYR A 590 1.06 3.84 -10.03
C TYR A 590 1.77 2.78 -10.87
N VAL A 591 1.40 2.63 -12.13
CA VAL A 591 2.07 1.70 -13.04
C VAL A 591 2.45 2.46 -14.31
N SER A 592 3.71 2.35 -14.71
CA SER A 592 4.21 2.95 -15.95
C SER A 592 4.97 1.93 -16.78
N THR A 593 4.90 2.05 -18.11
CA THR A 593 5.77 1.28 -19.03
C THR A 593 7.22 1.78 -19.03
N HIS A 594 7.49 2.88 -18.34
CA HIS A 594 8.80 3.52 -18.28
C HIS A 594 9.14 3.88 -16.84
N TYR A 595 10.42 3.77 -16.49
CA TYR A 595 10.88 4.17 -15.17
C TYR A 595 10.64 5.67 -14.97
N VAL A 596 10.00 6.01 -13.86
CA VAL A 596 9.81 7.37 -13.36
C VAL A 596 10.29 7.39 -11.92
N ASP A 597 11.08 8.41 -11.54
CA ASP A 597 11.37 8.62 -10.13
C ASP A 597 10.14 9.26 -9.46
N LEU A 598 9.49 8.51 -8.56
CA LEU A 598 8.32 8.97 -7.80
C LEU A 598 8.63 9.22 -6.31
N SER A 599 9.91 9.23 -5.93
CA SER A 599 10.32 9.52 -4.54
C SER A 599 9.82 10.88 -4.03
N PHE A 600 9.64 11.85 -4.94
CA PHE A 600 9.07 13.17 -4.63
C PHE A 600 7.63 13.13 -4.08
N MET A 601 6.91 12.00 -4.18
CA MET A 601 5.56 11.85 -3.65
C MET A 601 5.54 11.62 -2.14
N GLU A 602 6.65 11.16 -1.56
CA GLU A 602 6.74 10.96 -0.12
C GLU A 602 6.63 12.31 0.61
N GLN A 603 5.77 12.34 1.62
CA GLN A 603 5.62 13.50 2.49
C GLN A 603 5.29 13.01 3.90
N GLY A 604 5.92 13.63 4.90
CA GLY A 604 5.68 13.33 6.30
C GLY A 604 4.34 13.86 6.81
N ASP A 605 4.15 13.83 8.12
CA ASP A 605 2.98 14.41 8.78
C ASP A 605 2.84 15.90 8.48
N ILE A 606 1.61 16.41 8.59
CA ILE A 606 1.27 17.84 8.38
C ILE A 606 2.08 18.85 9.23
N SER A 607 2.80 18.40 10.27
CA SER A 607 3.75 19.23 11.04
C SER A 607 5.17 19.31 10.47
N VAL A 608 5.54 18.44 9.53
CA VAL A 608 6.91 18.26 9.04
C VAL A 608 7.13 19.05 7.76
N GLN A 609 8.30 19.68 7.62
CA GLN A 609 8.66 20.39 6.39
C GLN A 609 8.86 19.40 5.23
N SER A 610 8.20 19.65 4.10
CA SER A 610 8.33 18.78 2.93
C SER A 610 9.71 18.86 2.28
N THR A 611 10.27 17.71 1.90
CA THR A 611 11.39 17.62 0.97
C THR A 611 10.87 17.65 -0.48
N ARG A 612 11.63 18.31 -1.37
CA ARG A 612 11.34 18.39 -2.82
C ARG A 612 12.16 17.32 -3.53
N GLY A 613 11.53 16.41 -4.27
CA GLY A 613 12.24 15.41 -5.08
C GLY A 613 12.48 15.86 -6.54
N LEU A 614 13.56 15.33 -7.12
CA LEU A 614 14.06 15.58 -8.47
C LEU A 614 13.50 14.59 -9.51
N THR A 615 13.60 14.92 -10.80
CA THR A 615 13.37 14.02 -11.94
C THR A 615 14.49 14.18 -12.97
N LYS A 616 15.05 13.06 -13.47
CA LYS A 616 15.96 13.03 -14.63
C LYS A 616 15.21 12.68 -15.91
N ALA A 617 15.45 13.44 -16.98
CA ALA A 617 14.83 13.25 -18.30
C ALA A 617 15.52 12.15 -19.13
N THR A 618 14.75 11.34 -19.88
CA THR A 618 15.28 10.52 -20.99
C THR A 618 14.23 10.34 -22.13
N PRO A 619 14.64 9.98 -23.38
CA PRO A 619 13.85 10.24 -24.59
C PRO A 619 13.11 9.03 -25.25
N LYS A 620 12.07 9.43 -26.03
CA LYS A 620 11.49 8.92 -27.31
C LYS A 620 10.85 7.50 -27.39
N ARG A 621 9.66 7.26 -26.81
CA ARG A 621 8.54 6.42 -27.34
C ARG A 621 7.20 6.82 -26.67
N PRO A 622 5.99 6.48 -27.17
CA PRO A 622 4.76 6.78 -26.44
C PRO A 622 4.71 5.99 -25.13
N HIS A 623 4.83 6.71 -24.03
CA HIS A 623 4.91 6.19 -22.67
C HIS A 623 3.50 6.17 -22.05
N ILE A 624 3.08 5.03 -21.48
CA ILE A 624 1.75 4.82 -20.92
C ILE A 624 1.88 4.65 -19.41
N TRP A 625 1.02 5.32 -18.66
CA TRP A 625 0.86 5.10 -17.23
C TRP A 625 -0.60 5.23 -16.81
N ASP A 626 -0.94 4.60 -15.68
CA ASP A 626 -2.24 4.71 -15.02
C ASP A 626 -2.08 4.47 -13.51
N ALA A 627 -3.14 4.65 -12.72
CA ALA A 627 -3.10 4.46 -11.27
C ALA A 627 -4.36 3.80 -10.71
N ILE A 628 -4.17 2.90 -9.74
CA ILE A 628 -5.23 2.23 -8.97
C ILE A 628 -5.26 2.82 -7.56
N THR A 629 -6.45 3.13 -7.04
CA THR A 629 -6.68 3.47 -5.63
C THR A 629 -7.48 2.38 -4.96
N VAL A 630 -7.03 1.91 -3.82
CA VAL A 630 -7.74 0.95 -2.97
C VAL A 630 -7.97 1.60 -1.61
N PRO A 631 -9.21 1.84 -1.18
CA PRO A 631 -9.48 2.42 0.13
C PRO A 631 -9.15 1.42 1.25
N VAL A 632 -8.63 1.92 2.36
CA VAL A 632 -8.25 1.14 3.54
C VAL A 632 -9.01 1.66 4.74
N VAL A 633 -9.58 0.76 5.54
CA VAL A 633 -10.25 1.08 6.81
C VAL A 633 -9.67 0.19 7.90
N MET A 634 -9.10 0.81 8.94
CA MET A 634 -8.59 0.14 10.13
C MET A 634 -9.56 0.36 11.29
N LYS A 635 -9.95 -0.69 12.00
CA LYS A 635 -10.88 -0.63 13.14
C LYS A 635 -10.31 -1.31 14.37
N ARG A 636 -10.58 -0.78 15.57
CA ARG A 636 -10.10 -1.41 16.81
C ARG A 636 -10.84 -2.72 17.10
N GLY A 637 -10.08 -3.79 17.30
CA GLY A 637 -10.59 -5.09 17.74
C GLY A 637 -10.97 -5.05 19.22
N THR A 638 -12.26 -5.05 19.54
CA THR A 638 -12.74 -5.29 20.91
C THR A 638 -12.86 -6.80 21.17
N ARG A 639 -12.70 -7.23 22.43
CA ARG A 639 -12.87 -8.62 22.88
C ARG A 639 -14.35 -9.03 22.68
N GLN A 640 -14.73 -9.40 21.46
CA GLN A 640 -16.09 -9.83 21.18
C GLN A 640 -16.21 -11.33 21.45
N THR A 641 -17.14 -11.69 22.33
CA THR A 641 -17.87 -12.95 22.18
C THR A 641 -18.25 -13.11 20.71
N PRO A 642 -17.99 -14.25 20.06
CA PRO A 642 -18.23 -14.40 18.62
C PRO A 642 -19.65 -13.92 18.28
N LEU A 643 -19.72 -12.90 17.42
CA LEU A 643 -21.00 -12.37 16.95
C LEU A 643 -21.82 -13.52 16.37
N ARG A 644 -23.14 -13.47 16.55
CA ARG A 644 -24.02 -14.45 15.91
C ARG A 644 -23.93 -14.26 14.40
N THR A 645 -23.61 -15.33 13.68
CA THR A 645 -23.48 -15.29 12.21
C THR A 645 -24.69 -15.95 11.54
N ILE A 646 -25.28 -15.32 10.53
CA ILE A 646 -26.34 -15.91 9.69
C ILE A 646 -25.84 -15.93 8.26
N GLY A 647 -25.90 -17.09 7.60
CA GLY A 647 -25.58 -17.20 6.18
C GLY A 647 -26.82 -16.96 5.32
N ILE A 648 -26.67 -16.37 4.14
CA ILE A 648 -27.70 -16.31 3.11
C ILE A 648 -27.12 -16.73 1.76
N ILE A 649 -27.72 -17.71 1.11
CA ILE A 649 -27.19 -18.37 -0.10
C ILE A 649 -28.27 -18.48 -1.18
N GLY A 650 -27.86 -18.38 -2.44
CA GLY A 650 -28.76 -18.48 -3.59
C GLY A 650 -28.15 -17.87 -4.85
N SER A 651 -28.60 -18.34 -6.02
CA SER A 651 -28.12 -17.91 -7.33
C SER A 651 -28.67 -16.54 -7.73
N ARG A 652 -28.16 -15.96 -8.82
CA ARG A 652 -28.59 -14.68 -9.35
C ARG A 652 -30.08 -14.70 -9.69
N GLY A 653 -30.77 -13.63 -9.30
CA GLY A 653 -32.21 -13.48 -9.58
C GLY A 653 -33.14 -14.26 -8.63
N ASN A 654 -32.62 -15.09 -7.71
CA ASN A 654 -33.44 -15.83 -6.75
C ASN A 654 -34.01 -14.99 -5.59
N GLY A 655 -34.08 -13.66 -5.73
CA GLY A 655 -34.65 -12.78 -4.70
C GLY A 655 -33.76 -12.56 -3.46
N LYS A 656 -32.54 -13.10 -3.42
CA LYS A 656 -31.55 -12.89 -2.34
C LYS A 656 -31.21 -11.40 -2.14
N ALA A 657 -30.85 -10.70 -3.22
CA ALA A 657 -30.58 -9.26 -3.19
C ALA A 657 -31.82 -8.47 -2.73
N THR A 658 -33.00 -8.82 -3.27
CA THR A 658 -34.29 -8.22 -2.88
C THR A 658 -34.58 -8.39 -1.38
N PHE A 659 -34.27 -9.55 -0.81
CA PHE A 659 -34.42 -9.80 0.62
C PHE A 659 -33.48 -8.92 1.46
N ILE A 660 -32.20 -8.82 1.07
CA ILE A 660 -31.21 -7.97 1.77
C ILE A 660 -31.60 -6.49 1.68
N GLU A 661 -32.08 -6.03 0.53
CA GLU A 661 -32.60 -4.66 0.34
C GLU A 661 -33.81 -4.37 1.24
N GLU A 662 -34.76 -5.29 1.35
CA GLU A 662 -35.91 -5.10 2.23
C GLU A 662 -35.51 -5.12 3.71
N LEU A 663 -34.59 -6.01 4.11
CA LEU A 663 -34.01 -5.98 5.45
C LEU A 663 -33.35 -4.63 5.75
N ALA A 664 -32.61 -4.08 4.80
CA ALA A 664 -31.98 -2.77 4.92
C ALA A 664 -33.02 -1.65 5.14
N LYS A 665 -34.11 -1.66 4.36
CA LYS A 665 -35.21 -0.70 4.52
C LYS A 665 -35.88 -0.81 5.88
N SER A 666 -36.14 -2.02 6.35
CA SER A 666 -36.74 -2.24 7.68
C SER A 666 -35.84 -1.75 8.82
N LEU A 667 -34.52 -1.74 8.62
CA LEU A 667 -33.54 -1.28 9.62
C LEU A 667 -33.26 0.23 9.57
N TYR A 668 -33.19 0.81 8.37
CA TYR A 668 -32.62 2.15 8.16
C TYR A 668 -33.55 3.11 7.37
N GLY A 669 -34.77 2.71 7.04
CA GLY A 669 -35.71 3.51 6.24
C GLY A 669 -35.32 3.60 4.77
N ASN A 670 -35.76 4.65 4.06
CA ASN A 670 -35.53 4.83 2.61
C ASN A 670 -34.14 5.39 2.26
N ALA A 671 -33.29 5.70 3.24
CA ALA A 671 -31.97 6.32 3.06
C ALA A 671 -30.85 5.28 2.78
N VAL A 672 -31.05 4.36 1.83
CA VAL A 672 -30.17 3.18 1.66
C VAL A 672 -29.35 3.24 0.38
N THR A 673 -28.17 3.85 0.47
CA THR A 673 -27.04 3.65 -0.46
C THR A 673 -26.03 2.63 0.09
N ALA A 674 -26.08 2.31 1.39
CA ALA A 674 -25.04 1.54 2.10
C ALA A 674 -25.11 0.00 1.92
N LEU A 675 -26.21 -0.54 1.39
CA LEU A 675 -26.40 -1.99 1.21
C LEU A 675 -26.70 -2.40 -0.25
N GLN A 676 -26.49 -1.50 -1.22
CA GLN A 676 -26.65 -1.83 -2.63
C GLN A 676 -25.65 -2.93 -3.05
N THR A 677 -26.17 -4.05 -3.52
CA THR A 677 -25.36 -5.09 -4.18
C THR A 677 -25.04 -4.62 -5.60
N SER A 678 -23.91 -3.95 -5.79
CA SER A 678 -23.49 -3.37 -7.06
C SER A 678 -22.87 -4.36 -8.06
N PHE A 679 -22.64 -5.63 -7.68
CA PHE A 679 -22.00 -6.62 -8.56
C PHE A 679 -22.56 -8.04 -8.41
N SER A 680 -22.29 -8.87 -9.43
CA SER A 680 -22.75 -10.25 -9.56
C SER A 680 -22.40 -11.12 -8.34
N THR A 681 -23.28 -12.06 -8.04
CA THR A 681 -23.40 -12.94 -6.86
C THR A 681 -22.23 -13.89 -6.59
N ARG A 682 -21.03 -13.65 -7.14
CA ARG A 682 -19.88 -14.56 -7.05
C ARG A 682 -19.05 -14.40 -5.77
N PHE A 683 -19.28 -13.35 -4.97
CA PHE A 683 -18.42 -13.01 -3.82
C PHE A 683 -19.12 -13.15 -2.48
N ILE A 684 -18.36 -13.62 -1.49
CA ILE A 684 -18.78 -13.69 -0.10
C ILE A 684 -18.73 -12.28 0.48
N LYS A 685 -19.84 -11.80 1.02
CA LYS A 685 -19.92 -10.46 1.62
C LYS A 685 -20.51 -10.52 3.01
N GLU A 686 -19.82 -9.93 3.98
CA GLU A 686 -20.31 -9.79 5.35
C GLU A 686 -21.03 -8.45 5.53
N TYR A 687 -22.12 -8.48 6.29
CA TYR A 687 -22.83 -7.30 6.76
C TYR A 687 -22.91 -7.35 8.29
N ASN A 688 -22.17 -6.48 8.96
CA ASN A 688 -22.27 -6.32 10.41
C ASN A 688 -23.46 -5.41 10.72
N ILE A 689 -24.51 -5.99 11.31
CA ILE A 689 -25.78 -5.33 11.53
C ILE A 689 -26.03 -5.23 13.04
N THR A 690 -26.42 -4.04 13.50
CA THR A 690 -26.81 -3.81 14.89
C THR A 690 -28.31 -3.59 14.99
N LEU A 691 -28.98 -4.46 15.74
CA LEU A 691 -30.40 -4.36 16.03
C LEU A 691 -30.60 -3.57 17.32
N SER A 692 -31.07 -2.33 17.20
CA SER A 692 -31.46 -1.50 18.33
C SER A 692 -32.87 -1.91 18.80
N ARG A 693 -33.02 -2.27 20.08
CA ARG A 693 -34.35 -2.50 20.69
C ARG A 693 -34.78 -1.26 21.48
N PRO A 694 -36.03 -0.79 21.33
CA PRO A 694 -36.58 0.25 22.19
C PRO A 694 -36.53 -0.23 23.66
N GLY A 695 -35.74 0.44 24.51
CA GLY A 695 -35.63 0.12 25.94
C GLY A 695 -34.82 -1.13 26.30
N GLY A 696 -34.01 -1.71 25.39
CA GLY A 696 -33.21 -2.91 25.66
C GLY A 696 -31.77 -2.84 25.11
N LYS A 697 -30.94 -3.84 25.44
CA LYS A 697 -29.57 -3.97 24.90
C LYS A 697 -29.61 -4.22 23.38
N SER A 698 -28.80 -3.47 22.63
CA SER A 698 -28.60 -3.68 21.19
C SER A 698 -27.89 -5.02 20.94
N THR A 699 -28.33 -5.73 19.91
CA THR A 699 -27.72 -7.00 19.49
C THR A 699 -27.02 -6.81 18.15
N THR A 700 -25.71 -7.02 18.12
CA THR A 700 -24.92 -7.03 16.88
C THR A 700 -24.77 -8.45 16.35
N PHE A 701 -24.89 -8.62 15.04
CA PHE A 701 -24.75 -9.90 14.36
C PHE A 701 -24.16 -9.70 12.94
N THR A 702 -23.65 -10.78 12.35
CA THR A 702 -23.05 -10.76 11.01
C THR A 702 -23.95 -11.53 10.04
N LEU A 703 -24.40 -10.90 8.96
CA LEU A 703 -25.07 -11.57 7.83
C LEU A 703 -24.05 -11.83 6.73
N VAL A 704 -23.82 -13.10 6.39
CA VAL A 704 -22.85 -13.52 5.38
C VAL A 704 -23.59 -13.92 4.11
N ASN A 705 -23.45 -13.13 3.05
CA ASN A 705 -23.97 -13.45 1.73
C ASN A 705 -23.03 -14.42 1.03
N LEU A 706 -23.45 -15.68 0.90
CA LEU A 706 -22.70 -16.76 0.25
C LEU A 706 -23.14 -16.93 -1.22
N PRO A 707 -22.21 -17.22 -2.14
CA PRO A 707 -22.51 -17.54 -3.53
C PRO A 707 -23.17 -18.91 -3.67
N ALA A 708 -23.80 -19.16 -4.82
CA ALA A 708 -24.30 -20.46 -5.25
C ALA A 708 -23.84 -20.72 -6.69
N PHE A 709 -24.07 -21.91 -7.23
CA PHE A 709 -23.75 -22.20 -8.64
C PHE A 709 -24.69 -21.44 -9.56
N GLU A 710 -24.12 -20.77 -10.56
CA GLU A 710 -24.83 -19.88 -11.50
C GLU A 710 -25.03 -20.54 -12.88
N ASP A 711 -24.19 -21.51 -13.23
CA ASP A 711 -24.27 -22.28 -14.46
C ASP A 711 -23.75 -23.71 -14.23
N GLY A 712 -23.83 -24.54 -15.27
CA GLY A 712 -23.31 -25.91 -15.24
C GLY A 712 -21.81 -26.03 -15.51
N ASN A 713 -21.05 -24.93 -15.53
CA ASN A 713 -19.62 -24.98 -15.80
C ASN A 713 -18.88 -25.43 -14.53
N VAL A 714 -18.39 -26.67 -14.57
CA VAL A 714 -17.76 -27.33 -13.42
C VAL A 714 -16.50 -26.59 -12.96
N SER A 715 -15.72 -25.99 -13.86
CA SER A 715 -14.53 -25.19 -13.51
C SER A 715 -14.90 -23.85 -12.86
N VAL A 716 -16.02 -23.24 -13.22
CA VAL A 716 -16.53 -22.03 -12.56
C VAL A 716 -17.03 -22.37 -11.16
N ASN A 717 -17.77 -23.47 -11.04
CA ASN A 717 -18.32 -23.97 -9.78
C ASN A 717 -17.22 -24.44 -8.82
N SER A 718 -16.09 -24.94 -9.33
CA SER A 718 -14.96 -25.33 -8.50
C SER A 718 -14.32 -24.14 -7.77
N LEU A 719 -14.17 -23.00 -8.46
CA LEU A 719 -13.69 -21.76 -7.87
C LEU A 719 -14.66 -21.25 -6.80
N VAL A 720 -15.96 -21.25 -7.09
CA VAL A 720 -17.01 -20.81 -6.14
C VAL A 720 -16.98 -21.66 -4.88
N LEU A 721 -16.87 -22.98 -5.02
CA LEU A 721 -16.79 -23.87 -3.87
C LEU A 721 -15.50 -23.68 -3.09
N LYS A 722 -14.36 -23.53 -3.77
CA LYS A 722 -13.06 -23.30 -3.14
C LYS A 722 -13.07 -22.03 -2.27
N ASP A 723 -13.58 -20.92 -2.80
CA ASP A 723 -13.67 -19.65 -2.08
C ASP A 723 -14.58 -19.77 -0.85
N MET A 724 -15.72 -20.44 -1.00
CA MET A 724 -16.68 -20.67 0.08
C MET A 724 -16.11 -21.55 1.18
N VAL A 725 -15.45 -22.65 0.83
CA VAL A 725 -14.85 -23.59 1.79
C VAL A 725 -13.69 -22.93 2.53
N ALA A 726 -12.83 -22.19 1.83
CA ALA A 726 -11.73 -21.46 2.44
C ALA A 726 -12.21 -20.42 3.45
N TYR A 727 -13.24 -19.64 3.09
CA TYR A 727 -13.87 -18.69 3.99
C TYR A 727 -14.48 -19.39 5.22
N LEU A 728 -15.36 -20.38 5.01
CA LEU A 728 -16.05 -21.07 6.09
C LEU A 728 -15.08 -21.76 7.08
N GLY A 729 -14.00 -22.34 6.57
CA GLY A 729 -12.93 -22.94 7.38
C GLY A 729 -12.14 -21.93 8.19
N THR A 730 -11.73 -20.83 7.58
CA THR A 730 -11.02 -19.72 8.25
C THR A 730 -11.86 -19.15 9.39
N GLU A 731 -13.16 -18.97 9.14
CA GLU A 731 -14.10 -18.44 10.11
C GLU A 731 -14.33 -19.41 11.28
N PHE A 732 -14.32 -20.72 11.00
CA PHE A 732 -14.43 -21.74 12.03
C PHE A 732 -13.19 -21.80 12.93
N GLN A 733 -11.98 -21.67 12.37
CA GLN A 733 -10.74 -21.59 13.15
C GLN A 733 -10.71 -20.38 14.09
N LYS A 734 -11.33 -19.26 13.69
CA LYS A 734 -11.56 -18.07 14.54
C LYS A 734 -12.67 -18.27 15.58
N GLY A 735 -13.25 -19.46 15.69
CA GLY A 735 -14.33 -19.79 16.60
C GLY A 735 -15.72 -19.28 16.17
N ARG A 736 -15.88 -18.78 14.93
CA ARG A 736 -17.18 -18.30 14.42
C ARG A 736 -18.00 -19.46 13.83
N LYS A 737 -19.18 -19.67 14.42
CA LYS A 737 -20.17 -20.68 14.03
C LYS A 737 -21.44 -20.02 13.50
N PHE A 738 -22.14 -20.69 12.59
CA PHE A 738 -23.37 -20.17 12.02
C PHE A 738 -24.59 -20.48 12.92
N SER A 739 -25.42 -19.48 13.16
CA SER A 739 -26.70 -19.62 13.87
C SER A 739 -27.78 -20.19 12.95
N SER A 740 -27.73 -19.86 11.67
CA SER A 740 -28.65 -20.36 10.65
C SER A 740 -28.12 -20.07 9.23
N LEU A 741 -28.63 -20.81 8.24
CA LEU A 741 -28.41 -20.57 6.82
C LEU A 741 -29.76 -20.35 6.12
N ILE A 742 -29.92 -19.23 5.42
CA ILE A 742 -31.11 -18.91 4.61
C ILE A 742 -30.80 -19.29 3.16
N TRP A 743 -31.51 -20.26 2.61
CA TRP A 743 -31.41 -20.61 1.20
C TRP A 743 -32.56 -19.98 0.40
N CYS A 744 -32.22 -19.08 -0.53
CA CYS A 744 -33.17 -18.39 -1.39
C CYS A 744 -33.42 -19.17 -2.69
N TYR A 745 -34.69 -19.54 -2.92
CA TYR A 745 -35.13 -20.23 -4.13
C TYR A 745 -36.24 -19.47 -4.85
N ASP A 746 -36.06 -19.21 -6.16
CA ASP A 746 -37.10 -18.55 -6.99
C ASP A 746 -38.24 -19.51 -7.32
N ILE A 747 -39.38 -19.38 -6.63
CA ILE A 747 -40.54 -20.25 -6.87
C ILE A 747 -41.25 -19.94 -8.20
N SER A 748 -40.96 -18.79 -8.81
CA SER A 748 -41.65 -18.34 -10.01
C SER A 748 -41.21 -19.07 -11.27
N LYS A 749 -40.04 -19.74 -11.22
CA LYS A 749 -39.45 -20.49 -12.33
C LYS A 749 -40.48 -21.47 -12.94
N PRO A 750 -40.50 -21.65 -14.28
CA PRO A 750 -41.45 -22.52 -14.94
C PRO A 750 -41.20 -24.01 -14.65
N ARG A 751 -39.94 -24.39 -14.40
CA ARG A 751 -39.50 -25.76 -14.16
C ARG A 751 -38.27 -25.78 -13.24
N PHE A 752 -38.11 -26.90 -12.54
CA PHE A 752 -36.90 -27.21 -11.77
C PHE A 752 -35.79 -27.67 -12.73
N THR A 753 -34.61 -27.05 -12.68
CA THR A 753 -33.51 -27.27 -13.62
C THR A 753 -32.42 -28.16 -13.03
N ALA A 754 -31.50 -28.66 -13.87
CA ALA A 754 -30.32 -29.39 -13.40
C ALA A 754 -29.48 -28.53 -12.43
N LEU A 755 -29.31 -27.23 -12.72
CA LEU A 755 -28.62 -26.30 -11.83
C LEU A 755 -29.30 -26.15 -10.46
N ASP A 756 -30.64 -26.21 -10.42
CA ASP A 756 -31.37 -26.17 -9.14
C ASP A 756 -31.07 -27.43 -8.30
N TRP A 757 -30.94 -28.60 -8.95
CA TRP A 757 -30.48 -29.83 -8.30
C TRP A 757 -29.04 -29.72 -7.78
N GLU A 758 -28.13 -29.16 -8.56
CA GLU A 758 -26.75 -28.98 -8.11
C GLU A 758 -26.66 -28.07 -6.90
N ASN A 759 -27.46 -27.00 -6.87
CA ASN A 759 -27.54 -26.11 -5.73
C ASN A 759 -28.22 -26.76 -4.51
N VAL A 760 -29.19 -27.68 -4.69
CA VAL A 760 -29.70 -28.49 -3.58
C VAL A 760 -28.55 -29.30 -2.97
N GLU A 761 -27.83 -30.07 -3.77
CA GLU A 761 -26.73 -30.92 -3.29
C GLU A 761 -25.60 -30.10 -2.66
N LEU A 762 -25.29 -28.92 -3.19
CA LEU A 762 -24.34 -27.99 -2.57
C LEU A 762 -24.76 -27.62 -1.13
N ILE A 763 -26.03 -27.29 -0.91
CA ILE A 763 -26.54 -26.96 0.42
C ILE A 763 -26.51 -28.18 1.33
N LYS A 764 -26.81 -29.38 0.79
CA LYS A 764 -26.70 -30.65 1.52
C LYS A 764 -25.29 -30.86 2.04
N ASP A 765 -24.31 -30.74 1.15
CA ASP A 765 -22.91 -31.00 1.44
C ASP A 765 -22.30 -29.97 2.40
N ILE A 766 -22.72 -28.70 2.33
CA ILE A 766 -22.24 -27.65 3.24
C ILE A 766 -22.75 -27.86 4.65
N CYS A 767 -24.05 -28.13 4.81
CA CYS A 767 -24.69 -28.12 6.12
C CYS A 767 -24.50 -29.44 6.86
N GLY A 768 -24.66 -30.57 6.16
CA GLY A 768 -24.64 -31.90 6.76
C GLY A 768 -25.91 -32.31 7.50
N PRO A 769 -26.14 -33.60 7.71
CA PRO A 769 -27.41 -34.15 8.20
C PRO A 769 -27.81 -33.68 9.61
N ASP A 770 -26.83 -33.39 10.48
CA ASP A 770 -27.06 -33.05 11.90
C ASP A 770 -27.49 -31.58 12.14
N ILE A 771 -27.34 -30.72 11.13
CA ILE A 771 -27.44 -29.26 11.27
C ILE A 771 -28.60 -28.68 10.47
N PHE A 772 -29.27 -29.50 9.67
CA PHE A 772 -30.28 -29.09 8.71
C PHE A 772 -31.52 -28.40 9.31
N GLY A 773 -31.88 -28.66 10.58
CA GLY A 773 -32.92 -27.88 11.29
C GLY A 773 -32.58 -26.39 11.51
N SER A 774 -31.36 -25.99 11.18
CA SER A 774 -30.87 -24.60 11.20
C SER A 774 -30.94 -23.93 9.83
N VAL A 775 -31.32 -24.66 8.77
CA VAL A 775 -31.54 -24.10 7.42
C VAL A 775 -32.98 -23.58 7.31
N VAL A 776 -33.14 -22.40 6.72
CA VAL A 776 -34.45 -21.86 6.33
C VAL A 776 -34.50 -21.83 4.81
N VAL A 777 -35.50 -22.47 4.23
CA VAL A 777 -35.77 -22.37 2.80
C VAL A 777 -36.70 -21.18 2.59
N LEU A 778 -36.14 -20.11 2.02
CA LEU A 778 -36.87 -18.90 1.65
C LEU A 778 -37.31 -19.01 0.19
N THR A 779 -38.57 -19.36 -0.05
CA THR A 779 -39.17 -19.32 -1.38
C THR A 779 -39.50 -17.87 -1.74
N THR A 780 -38.85 -17.33 -2.76
CA THR A 780 -38.90 -15.90 -3.13
C THR A 780 -39.74 -15.66 -4.38
N ASN A 781 -39.96 -14.40 -4.73
CA ASN A 781 -40.62 -13.97 -5.97
C ASN A 781 -42.10 -14.39 -6.10
N TRP A 782 -42.78 -14.65 -4.98
CA TRP A 782 -44.23 -14.93 -4.95
C TRP A 782 -45.09 -13.81 -5.55
N ASN A 783 -44.56 -12.59 -5.64
CA ASN A 783 -45.23 -11.45 -6.24
C ASN A 783 -45.26 -11.46 -7.78
N LYS A 784 -44.38 -12.19 -8.48
CA LYS A 784 -44.30 -12.18 -9.96
C LYS A 784 -45.58 -12.72 -10.64
N GLY A 785 -46.35 -13.56 -9.94
CA GLY A 785 -47.63 -14.10 -10.43
C GLY A 785 -48.85 -13.22 -10.13
N ALA A 786 -48.70 -12.12 -9.37
CA ALA A 786 -49.82 -11.37 -8.81
C ALA A 786 -50.58 -10.49 -9.82
N GLY A 787 -49.95 -10.17 -10.97
CA GLY A 787 -50.52 -9.34 -12.04
C GLY A 787 -51.28 -10.10 -13.13
N GLY A 788 -51.37 -11.43 -13.05
CA GLY A 788 -52.08 -12.28 -14.02
C GLY A 788 -53.60 -12.22 -13.86
N GLY A 789 -54.21 -11.07 -14.15
CA GLY A 789 -55.65 -10.96 -14.37
C GLY A 789 -56.04 -11.58 -15.70
N THR A 790 -57.17 -12.30 -15.70
CA THR A 790 -57.84 -12.90 -16.85
C THR A 790 -57.91 -11.93 -18.05
N ASN A 791 -57.18 -12.22 -19.13
CA ASN A 791 -57.44 -11.59 -20.42
C ASN A 791 -58.84 -12.03 -20.90
N ALA A 792 -59.83 -11.16 -20.78
CA ALA A 792 -61.17 -11.32 -21.33
C ALA A 792 -61.22 -11.21 -22.88
N ALA A 793 -60.11 -11.48 -23.58
CA ALA A 793 -59.98 -11.31 -25.03
C ALA A 793 -59.27 -12.48 -25.75
N ALA A 794 -59.14 -13.67 -25.12
CA ALA A 794 -58.60 -14.85 -25.79
C ALA A 794 -59.73 -15.81 -26.21
N LYS A 795 -59.80 -16.12 -27.52
CA LYS A 795 -60.75 -17.06 -28.13
C LYS A 795 -60.73 -18.43 -27.44
N PRO A 796 -61.87 -19.17 -27.42
CA PRO A 796 -61.97 -20.44 -26.74
C PRO A 796 -61.27 -21.52 -27.57
N LEU A 797 -60.10 -21.95 -27.13
CA LEU A 797 -59.46 -23.18 -27.60
C LEU A 797 -59.12 -24.03 -26.39
N THR A 798 -59.88 -25.12 -26.26
CA THR A 798 -59.61 -26.36 -25.52
C THR A 798 -59.26 -26.22 -24.04
N VAL A 799 -60.23 -26.64 -23.22
CA VAL A 799 -60.15 -26.94 -21.79
C VAL A 799 -58.97 -27.88 -21.52
N SER A 800 -57.83 -27.31 -21.13
CA SER A 800 -56.88 -27.94 -20.21
C SER A 800 -56.63 -26.94 -19.09
N VAL A 801 -56.78 -27.40 -17.84
CA VAL A 801 -56.78 -26.58 -16.64
C VAL A 801 -55.45 -25.84 -16.49
N ILE A 802 -55.39 -24.58 -16.91
CA ILE A 802 -54.23 -23.71 -16.63
C ILE A 802 -54.32 -23.35 -15.15
N ALA A 803 -53.59 -24.09 -14.31
CA ALA A 803 -53.50 -23.81 -12.88
C ALA A 803 -53.12 -22.34 -12.65
N SER A 804 -53.78 -21.68 -11.69
CA SER A 804 -53.44 -20.29 -11.36
C SER A 804 -51.97 -20.17 -10.92
N PRO A 805 -51.29 -19.02 -11.13
CA PRO A 805 -49.90 -18.86 -10.71
C PRO A 805 -49.65 -19.25 -9.24
N ALA A 806 -50.61 -18.95 -8.35
CA ALA A 806 -50.56 -19.34 -6.93
C ALA A 806 -50.58 -20.87 -6.74
N GLN A 807 -51.46 -21.61 -7.45
CA GLN A 807 -51.50 -23.07 -7.41
C GLN A 807 -50.22 -23.68 -7.98
N ARG A 808 -49.67 -23.11 -9.06
CA ARG A 808 -48.41 -23.54 -9.66
C ARG A 808 -47.25 -23.39 -8.67
N TYR A 809 -47.15 -22.24 -7.99
CA TYR A 809 -46.09 -21.99 -7.01
C TYR A 809 -46.22 -22.88 -5.78
N ALA A 810 -47.45 -23.09 -5.28
CA ALA A 810 -47.71 -24.01 -4.18
C ALA A 810 -47.32 -25.46 -4.54
N LYS A 811 -47.61 -25.90 -5.77
CA LYS A 811 -47.19 -27.22 -6.26
C LYS A 811 -45.66 -27.34 -6.37
N ALA A 812 -44.99 -26.29 -6.87
CA ALA A 812 -43.53 -26.26 -6.93
C ALA A 812 -42.89 -26.28 -5.53
N GLU A 813 -43.48 -25.60 -4.56
CA GLU A 813 -43.01 -25.63 -3.16
C GLU A 813 -43.23 -26.99 -2.52
N ALA A 814 -44.34 -27.67 -2.82
CA ALA A 814 -44.59 -29.04 -2.36
C ALA A 814 -43.56 -30.02 -2.96
N GLN A 815 -43.25 -29.91 -4.25
CA GLN A 815 -42.19 -30.70 -4.87
C GLN A 815 -40.82 -30.43 -4.22
N LEU A 816 -40.50 -29.16 -3.95
CA LEU A 816 -39.25 -28.81 -3.25
C LEU A 816 -39.20 -29.39 -1.83
N LYS A 817 -40.33 -29.41 -1.11
CA LYS A 817 -40.44 -30.08 0.19
C LYS A 817 -40.14 -31.57 0.04
N ASP A 818 -40.73 -32.22 -0.96
CA ASP A 818 -40.51 -33.65 -1.20
C ASP A 818 -39.03 -33.98 -1.48
N LEU A 819 -38.35 -33.13 -2.25
CA LEU A 819 -36.91 -33.28 -2.55
C LEU A 819 -36.00 -33.11 -1.32
N LEU A 820 -36.51 -32.47 -0.28
CA LEU A 820 -35.80 -32.20 0.95
C LEU A 820 -36.33 -33.06 2.11
N ASN A 821 -37.19 -34.06 1.85
CA ASN A 821 -37.80 -34.92 2.88
C ASN A 821 -36.77 -35.72 3.69
N ASP A 822 -35.58 -35.97 3.15
CA ASP A 822 -34.47 -36.59 3.88
C ASP A 822 -34.02 -35.77 5.10
N PHE A 823 -34.37 -34.48 5.13
CA PHE A 823 -34.11 -33.57 6.23
C PHE A 823 -35.35 -33.39 7.11
N LYS A 824 -35.27 -33.86 8.35
CA LYS A 824 -36.35 -33.66 9.33
C LYS A 824 -36.48 -32.17 9.69
N GLU A 825 -37.71 -31.65 9.67
CA GLU A 825 -38.11 -30.32 10.21
C GLU A 825 -37.48 -29.07 9.55
N ILE A 826 -37.49 -28.96 8.21
CA ILE A 826 -37.10 -27.72 7.51
C ILE A 826 -38.17 -26.61 7.67
N ASP A 827 -37.74 -25.41 8.07
CA ASP A 827 -38.58 -24.21 8.09
C ASP A 827 -38.68 -23.59 6.68
N PHE A 828 -39.88 -23.62 6.10
CA PHE A 828 -40.19 -22.99 4.81
C PHE A 828 -40.86 -21.64 5.03
N ARG A 829 -40.28 -20.61 4.39
CA ARG A 829 -40.74 -19.23 4.49
C ARG A 829 -40.99 -18.66 3.10
N ARG A 830 -42.13 -17.98 2.92
CA ARG A 830 -42.50 -17.33 1.64
C ARG A 830 -42.16 -15.85 1.68
N PHE A 831 -41.54 -15.32 0.61
CA PHE A 831 -41.15 -13.91 0.48
C PHE A 831 -41.50 -13.32 -0.89
N GLY A 832 -41.92 -12.05 -0.91
CA GLY A 832 -42.20 -11.30 -2.13
C GLY A 832 -42.60 -9.84 -1.87
N ARG A 833 -42.33 -8.95 -2.83
CA ARG A 833 -42.75 -7.54 -2.80
C ARG A 833 -44.12 -7.38 -3.46
N PHE A 834 -45.18 -7.25 -2.67
CA PHE A 834 -46.54 -7.08 -3.17
C PHE A 834 -46.90 -5.59 -3.29
N SER A 835 -47.58 -5.22 -4.38
CA SER A 835 -48.02 -3.84 -4.62
C SER A 835 -49.20 -3.42 -3.73
N ASN A 836 -50.01 -4.38 -3.28
CA ASN A 836 -51.14 -4.15 -2.36
C ASN A 836 -51.53 -5.45 -1.62
N LEU A 837 -52.45 -5.33 -0.66
CA LEU A 837 -52.91 -6.45 0.17
C LEU A 837 -53.66 -7.52 -0.63
N GLU A 838 -54.50 -7.14 -1.59
CA GLU A 838 -55.26 -8.08 -2.43
C GLU A 838 -54.33 -8.97 -3.28
N ALA A 839 -53.28 -8.40 -3.86
CA ALA A 839 -52.25 -9.11 -4.62
C ALA A 839 -51.49 -10.12 -3.74
N ARG A 840 -51.25 -9.76 -2.48
CA ARG A 840 -50.65 -10.65 -1.47
C ARG A 840 -51.59 -11.79 -1.10
N GLU A 841 -52.83 -11.49 -0.76
CA GLU A 841 -53.85 -12.49 -0.39
C GLU A 841 -54.13 -13.46 -1.54
N ARG A 842 -54.16 -12.98 -2.79
CA ARG A 842 -54.32 -13.82 -3.98
C ARG A 842 -53.19 -14.83 -4.16
N MET A 843 -51.95 -14.45 -3.85
CA MET A 843 -50.77 -15.28 -4.09
C MET A 843 -50.39 -16.18 -2.91
N LEU A 844 -50.61 -15.72 -1.68
CA LEU A 844 -50.20 -16.43 -0.46
C LEU A 844 -51.38 -16.99 0.35
N GLY A 845 -52.62 -16.57 0.06
CA GLY A 845 -53.80 -16.93 0.85
C GLY A 845 -53.67 -16.44 2.30
N SER A 846 -54.02 -17.31 3.25
CA SER A 846 -53.83 -17.08 4.69
C SER A 846 -52.36 -17.20 5.15
N THR A 847 -51.43 -17.57 4.27
CA THR A 847 -50.01 -17.70 4.63
C THR A 847 -49.37 -16.30 4.67
N PRO A 848 -48.77 -15.86 5.79
CA PRO A 848 -48.13 -14.56 5.84
C PRO A 848 -46.87 -14.53 4.97
N ALA A 849 -46.66 -13.41 4.27
CA ALA A 849 -45.36 -13.10 3.68
C ALA A 849 -44.37 -12.85 4.82
N THR A 850 -43.18 -13.40 4.70
CA THR A 850 -42.15 -13.30 5.73
C THR A 850 -41.55 -11.89 5.72
N ASP A 851 -41.63 -11.20 6.86
CA ASP A 851 -40.88 -9.97 7.06
C ASP A 851 -39.37 -10.29 7.28
N PRO A 852 -38.45 -9.67 6.53
CA PRO A 852 -37.03 -9.96 6.66
C PRO A 852 -36.45 -9.71 8.06
N LEU A 853 -36.89 -8.66 8.75
CA LEU A 853 -36.40 -8.32 10.08
C LEU A 853 -36.91 -9.32 11.13
N GLU A 854 -38.19 -9.71 11.06
CA GLU A 854 -38.76 -10.76 11.91
C GLU A 854 -38.04 -12.10 11.72
N LEU A 855 -37.76 -12.47 10.46
CA LEU A 855 -37.02 -13.70 10.15
C LEU A 855 -35.64 -13.67 10.80
N ILE A 856 -34.85 -12.62 10.58
CA ILE A 856 -33.51 -12.46 11.17
C ILE A 856 -33.59 -12.52 12.70
N GLN A 857 -34.53 -11.82 13.33
CA GLN A 857 -34.70 -11.85 14.78
C GLN A 857 -35.04 -13.24 15.31
N SER A 858 -35.83 -14.03 14.58
CA SER A 858 -36.14 -15.40 14.94
C SER A 858 -34.92 -16.32 14.83
N LEU A 859 -34.11 -16.14 13.78
CA LEU A 859 -32.90 -16.93 13.53
C LEU A 859 -31.81 -16.64 14.54
N LEU A 860 -31.68 -15.38 14.95
CA LEU A 860 -30.76 -15.02 16.01
C LEU A 860 -31.07 -15.75 17.32
N ARG A 861 -32.30 -16.21 17.59
CA ARG A 861 -32.61 -16.96 18.82
C ARG A 861 -32.12 -18.41 18.80
N LYS A 862 -31.76 -18.95 17.63
CA LYS A 862 -31.23 -20.32 17.49
C LYS A 862 -29.78 -20.40 18.01
N PRO A 863 -29.35 -21.54 18.59
CA PRO A 863 -27.95 -21.74 18.99
C PRO A 863 -27.03 -21.87 17.77
N ALA A 864 -25.80 -21.37 17.87
CA ALA A 864 -24.82 -21.49 16.80
C ALA A 864 -24.25 -22.91 16.70
N LYS A 865 -24.28 -23.48 15.50
CA LYS A 865 -23.74 -24.81 15.17
C LYS A 865 -22.72 -24.66 14.03
N ALA A 866 -21.69 -25.50 14.05
CA ALA A 866 -20.64 -25.46 13.03
C ALA A 866 -21.06 -26.29 11.82
N LEU A 867 -21.16 -25.70 10.63
CA LEU A 867 -21.58 -26.43 9.42
C LEU A 867 -20.65 -27.63 9.16
N GLN A 868 -21.16 -28.72 8.55
CA GLN A 868 -20.32 -29.89 8.24
C GLN A 868 -19.04 -29.51 7.50
N VAL A 869 -19.14 -28.65 6.48
CA VAL A 869 -17.96 -28.23 5.72
C VAL A 869 -16.95 -27.41 6.53
N GLN A 870 -17.40 -26.70 7.57
CA GLN A 870 -16.51 -25.98 8.49
C GLN A 870 -15.63 -26.95 9.28
N ILE A 871 -16.19 -28.10 9.67
CA ILE A 871 -15.48 -29.16 10.40
C ILE A 871 -14.55 -29.90 9.44
N GLU A 872 -15.09 -30.39 8.32
CA GLU A 872 -14.36 -31.19 7.35
C GLU A 872 -13.12 -30.48 6.79
N VAL A 873 -13.22 -29.18 6.48
CA VAL A 873 -12.07 -28.44 5.91
C VAL A 873 -10.94 -28.25 6.91
N VAL A 874 -11.27 -28.05 8.20
CA VAL A 874 -10.26 -27.92 9.25
C VAL A 874 -9.61 -29.26 9.54
N ASP A 875 -10.38 -30.35 9.56
CA ASP A 875 -9.88 -31.70 9.82
C ASP A 875 -9.02 -32.22 8.66
N THR A 876 -9.49 -32.05 7.43
CA THR A 876 -8.83 -32.62 6.25
C THR A 876 -7.78 -31.71 5.62
N LYS A 877 -7.82 -30.41 5.94
CA LYS A 877 -6.92 -29.36 5.40
C LYS A 877 -6.94 -29.26 3.87
N LYS A 878 -7.91 -29.91 3.20
CA LYS A 878 -7.99 -30.06 1.75
C LYS A 878 -9.44 -29.95 1.29
N LEU A 879 -9.66 -29.31 0.15
CA LEU A 879 -11.01 -29.13 -0.42
C LEU A 879 -11.54 -30.49 -0.84
N GLY A 880 -10.69 -31.27 -1.52
CA GLY A 880 -10.93 -32.67 -1.84
C GLY A 880 -11.21 -33.60 -0.66
N GLY A 881 -10.88 -33.19 0.57
CA GLY A 881 -11.21 -33.95 1.79
C GLY A 881 -12.66 -33.77 2.24
N THR A 882 -13.30 -32.66 1.86
CA THR A 882 -14.69 -32.33 2.20
C THR A 882 -15.68 -33.09 1.34
N THR A 883 -16.90 -33.31 1.84
CA THR A 883 -17.98 -33.96 1.09
C THR A 883 -18.34 -33.18 -0.18
N ALA A 884 -18.42 -31.85 -0.08
CA ALA A 884 -18.66 -30.98 -1.23
C ALA A 884 -17.53 -31.05 -2.28
N GLY A 885 -16.27 -31.08 -1.84
CA GLY A 885 -15.12 -31.17 -2.73
C GLY A 885 -14.97 -32.53 -3.40
N LYS A 886 -15.34 -33.63 -2.73
CA LYS A 886 -15.41 -34.97 -3.34
C LYS A 886 -16.42 -35.01 -4.48
N ARG A 887 -17.64 -34.52 -4.25
CA ARG A 887 -18.68 -34.47 -5.29
C ARG A 887 -18.25 -33.66 -6.50
N LEU A 888 -17.58 -32.54 -6.28
CA LEU A 888 -17.07 -31.70 -7.36
C LEU A 888 -15.96 -32.40 -8.14
N ARG A 889 -15.06 -33.12 -7.46
CA ARG A 889 -14.03 -33.94 -8.10
C ARG A 889 -14.64 -35.00 -8.99
N ASP A 890 -15.61 -35.76 -8.50
CA ASP A 890 -16.30 -36.80 -9.27
C ASP A 890 -16.90 -36.22 -10.56
N LYS A 891 -17.46 -34.99 -10.48
CA LYS A 891 -17.99 -34.29 -11.66
C LYS A 891 -16.91 -33.88 -12.65
N LEU A 892 -15.77 -33.36 -12.18
CA LEU A 892 -14.64 -33.02 -13.05
C LEU A 892 -14.09 -34.26 -13.76
N GLU A 893 -13.96 -35.37 -13.04
CA GLU A 893 -13.52 -36.64 -13.63
C GLU A 893 -14.50 -37.14 -14.71
N VAL A 894 -15.81 -37.03 -14.46
CA VAL A 894 -16.84 -37.35 -15.46
C VAL A 894 -16.75 -36.44 -16.69
N GLU A 895 -16.53 -35.13 -16.51
CA GLU A 895 -16.42 -34.18 -17.63
C GLU A 895 -15.13 -34.41 -18.44
N ILE A 896 -14.00 -34.68 -17.78
CA ILE A 896 -12.73 -35.04 -18.43
C ILE A 896 -12.92 -36.32 -19.27
N ARG A 897 -13.59 -37.34 -18.72
CA ARG A 897 -13.87 -38.57 -19.45
C ARG A 897 -14.71 -38.31 -20.69
N LYS A 898 -15.77 -37.50 -20.57
CA LYS A 898 -16.64 -37.13 -21.69
C LYS A 898 -15.89 -36.39 -22.80
N GLN A 899 -15.02 -35.45 -22.45
CA GLN A 899 -14.17 -34.75 -23.43
C GLN A 899 -13.13 -35.70 -24.07
N THR A 900 -12.62 -36.67 -23.32
CA THR A 900 -11.71 -37.69 -23.85
C THR A 900 -12.40 -38.59 -24.87
N GLU A 901 -13.66 -39.00 -24.60
CA GLU A 901 -14.50 -39.74 -25.55
C GLU A 901 -14.80 -38.91 -26.82
N GLU A 902 -15.00 -37.60 -26.68
CA GLU A 902 -15.18 -36.69 -27.83
C GLU A 902 -13.93 -36.61 -28.71
N ILE A 903 -12.73 -36.58 -28.11
CA ILE A 903 -11.48 -36.65 -28.89
C ILE A 903 -11.41 -37.95 -29.70
N GLN A 904 -11.76 -39.09 -29.10
CA GLN A 904 -11.76 -40.38 -29.79
C GLN A 904 -12.77 -40.39 -30.96
N TYR A 905 -13.93 -39.75 -30.76
CA TYR A 905 -14.93 -39.58 -31.81
C TYR A 905 -14.42 -38.69 -32.96
N LEU A 906 -13.82 -37.54 -32.64
CA LEU A 906 -13.24 -36.62 -33.64
C LEU A 906 -12.06 -37.27 -34.38
N GLU A 907 -11.24 -38.10 -33.72
CA GLU A 907 -10.20 -38.91 -34.35
C GLU A 907 -10.78 -39.93 -35.34
N GLY A 908 -11.86 -40.60 -34.95
CA GLY A 908 -12.61 -41.48 -35.85
C GLY A 908 -13.16 -40.74 -37.07
N ARG A 909 -13.74 -39.55 -36.89
CA ARG A 909 -14.19 -38.70 -38.02
C ARG A 909 -13.04 -38.26 -38.91
N LEU A 910 -11.93 -37.79 -38.33
CA LEU A 910 -10.75 -37.34 -39.06
C LEU A 910 -10.17 -38.45 -39.95
N SER A 911 -10.21 -39.70 -39.50
CA SER A 911 -9.76 -40.86 -40.26
C SER A 911 -10.61 -41.17 -41.51
N ASN A 912 -11.86 -40.68 -41.54
CA ASN A 912 -12.82 -40.89 -42.63
C ASN A 912 -12.89 -39.72 -43.62
N VAL A 913 -12.11 -38.65 -43.40
CA VAL A 913 -12.11 -37.43 -44.23
C VAL A 913 -10.83 -37.34 -45.07
N GLY A 914 -11.00 -37.06 -46.38
CA GLY A 914 -9.89 -36.98 -47.33
C GLY A 914 -8.89 -35.85 -47.03
N GLU A 915 -7.63 -35.99 -47.46
CA GLU A 915 -6.54 -35.05 -47.15
C GLU A 915 -6.74 -33.61 -47.64
N ASN A 916 -7.56 -33.41 -48.68
CA ASN A 916 -7.82 -32.09 -49.27
C ASN A 916 -9.22 -31.53 -48.94
N ASP A 917 -9.92 -32.14 -47.98
CA ASP A 917 -11.26 -31.71 -47.59
C ASP A 917 -11.19 -30.54 -46.61
N THR A 918 -11.96 -29.49 -46.88
CA THR A 918 -12.11 -28.33 -45.99
C THR A 918 -12.63 -28.72 -44.61
N GLU A 919 -13.40 -29.81 -44.49
CA GLU A 919 -13.94 -30.31 -43.21
C GLU A 919 -12.82 -30.83 -42.28
N ARG A 920 -11.68 -31.28 -42.84
CA ARG A 920 -10.55 -31.82 -42.08
C ARG A 920 -9.93 -30.78 -41.15
N ASN A 921 -9.80 -29.54 -41.63
CA ASN A 921 -9.25 -28.44 -40.84
C ASN A 921 -10.20 -28.08 -39.68
N THR A 922 -11.51 -28.06 -39.93
CA THR A 922 -12.51 -27.80 -38.89
C THR A 922 -12.48 -28.87 -37.79
N ILE A 923 -12.43 -30.15 -38.16
CA ILE A 923 -12.35 -31.26 -37.19
C ILE A 923 -11.04 -31.19 -36.40
N GLN A 924 -9.94 -30.79 -37.04
CA GLN A 924 -8.64 -30.62 -36.37
C GLN A 924 -8.65 -29.45 -35.38
N GLU A 925 -9.27 -28.32 -35.73
CA GLU A 925 -9.46 -27.18 -34.83
C GLU A 925 -10.33 -27.55 -33.62
N GLU A 926 -11.48 -28.20 -33.85
CA GLU A 926 -12.36 -28.71 -32.79
C GLU A 926 -11.61 -29.65 -31.84
N LYS A 927 -10.82 -30.58 -32.38
CA LYS A 927 -10.02 -31.52 -31.60
C LYS A 927 -8.96 -30.81 -30.73
N GLU A 928 -8.27 -29.81 -31.27
CA GLU A 928 -7.28 -29.05 -30.51
C GLU A 928 -7.93 -28.18 -29.41
N ASP A 929 -9.14 -27.69 -29.62
CA ASP A 929 -9.89 -26.97 -28.59
C ASP A 929 -10.35 -27.89 -27.46
N VAL A 930 -10.87 -29.08 -27.77
CA VAL A 930 -11.23 -30.08 -26.75
C VAL A 930 -9.99 -30.53 -25.95
N LYS A 931 -8.82 -30.69 -26.58
CA LYS A 931 -7.57 -30.98 -25.85
C LYS A 931 -7.19 -29.90 -24.85
N LYS A 932 -7.33 -28.62 -25.23
CA LYS A 932 -7.05 -27.50 -24.31
C LYS A 932 -8.01 -27.52 -23.12
N ASP A 933 -9.28 -27.84 -23.36
CA ASP A 933 -10.27 -27.94 -22.28
C ASP A 933 -9.96 -29.09 -21.31
N ILE A 934 -9.50 -30.25 -21.80
CA ILE A 934 -9.05 -31.36 -20.94
C ILE A 934 -7.87 -30.94 -20.06
N ILE A 935 -6.86 -30.26 -20.63
CA ILE A 935 -5.72 -29.74 -19.87
C ILE A 935 -6.21 -28.81 -18.75
N ARG A 936 -7.08 -27.86 -19.09
CA ARG A 936 -7.65 -26.91 -18.12
C ARG A 936 -8.46 -27.60 -17.01
N LEU A 937 -9.24 -28.62 -17.35
CA LEU A 937 -9.98 -29.42 -16.37
C LEU A 937 -9.04 -30.24 -15.49
N GLY A 938 -7.97 -30.81 -16.05
CA GLY A 938 -6.92 -31.51 -15.32
C GLY A 938 -6.20 -30.61 -14.31
N GLU A 939 -5.80 -29.40 -14.72
CA GLU A 939 -5.24 -28.38 -13.82
C GLU A 939 -6.24 -28.03 -12.71
N THR A 940 -7.53 -27.92 -13.03
CA THR A 940 -8.57 -27.65 -12.03
C THR A 940 -8.70 -28.79 -11.02
N LEU A 941 -8.61 -30.03 -11.48
CA LEU A 941 -8.68 -31.25 -10.66
C LEU A 941 -7.50 -31.32 -9.68
N GLU A 942 -6.27 -31.06 -10.15
CA GLU A 942 -5.08 -30.97 -9.30
C GLU A 942 -5.22 -29.86 -8.24
N ASN A 943 -5.78 -28.71 -8.63
CA ASN A 943 -5.99 -27.57 -7.74
C ASN A 943 -7.07 -27.79 -6.65
N ILE A 944 -7.89 -28.85 -6.73
CA ILE A 944 -8.87 -29.22 -5.70
C ILE A 944 -8.23 -29.98 -4.53
N GLU A 945 -7.09 -30.63 -4.75
CA GLU A 945 -6.30 -31.22 -3.66
C GLU A 945 -5.61 -30.15 -2.80
N VAL A 946 -5.56 -28.90 -3.29
CA VAL A 946 -4.94 -27.75 -2.63
C VAL A 946 -6.02 -26.75 -2.19
N VAL A 947 -6.39 -26.80 -0.91
CA VAL A 947 -6.81 -25.56 -0.23
C VAL A 947 -5.53 -24.83 0.10
N ASN A 948 -5.51 -23.51 -0.08
CA ASN A 948 -4.36 -22.65 0.24
C ASN A 948 -3.64 -23.13 1.51
N SER A 949 -2.32 -22.96 1.56
CA SER A 949 -1.38 -23.28 2.65
C SER A 949 -1.79 -22.81 4.06
N ALA A 950 -2.93 -22.14 4.21
CA ALA A 950 -3.56 -21.71 5.46
C ALA A 950 -3.98 -22.83 6.43
N PHE A 951 -3.95 -24.11 6.02
CA PHE A 951 -4.38 -25.22 6.88
C PHE A 951 -3.25 -26.17 7.32
N THR A 952 -2.05 -26.09 6.74
CA THR A 952 -0.88 -26.86 7.21
C THR A 952 -0.27 -26.17 8.43
N VAL A 953 -0.80 -26.54 9.61
CA VAL A 953 -0.21 -26.39 10.97
C VAL A 953 1.30 -26.54 10.95
#